data_AF-B0NPW7-F1
#
_entry.id   AF-B0NPW7-F1
#
_cell.length_a   1.000
_cell.length_b   1.000
_cell.length_c   1.000
_cell.angle_alpha   90.00
_cell.angle_beta   90.00
_cell.angle_gamma   90.00
#
_symmetry.space_group_name_H-M   'P 1'
#
loop_
_entity.id
_entity.type
_entity.pdbx_description
1 polymer ?
#
loop_
_entity_poly.entity_id
_entity_poly.type
_entity_poly.pdbx_seq_one_letter_code
_entity_poly.pdbx_strand_id
1 'polypeptide(L)'
;MNIDYTNDGLHLLGKGYFEMGRERKTLYYTEMKKVFLFLSLFCYTCLWAQKKVKVTCMENGITYGARIENREAESYSTRLQVSDLYTDNMVLQRDVPLKIHGKANVGELVSVSIAQQKATARVDNNGRWFVLLTPLQAGGPYTLSISVGKQTLSCKNVLVGEVWLCSGQSNMEFMLKQAATAQTDIPEANDDKLRLFDMKARWRTNAVAWNASVLDSLNHLHYYKSTVWKSCTSATAASFSAVAYYFGKMLRDSLNVPVGLICNAVGGSPTEAWIDRHTLDCEFPDILYDWTKNDFIQDWVRKRAALNIKHSTNKQQRHPYEPCFLFESGILPLSKYPLKGVIWYQGESNTHNKEAHEKLFKLLIDSWRSNWEQPNLPFYYVQLSSIDRPSWTWFRDSQRRLMKSIPNTGMVVSSDQGDSLDVHPINKKPIGERLGYWALNRTYGYENVLPSGPLFRSAEFRDGAVYVSFDYGDGLRSVDGAPLCAFEVAEEEGFYEPATAIVEDNCLKVYNTNIKNPRFIRYGWQPFTRANLVNKMGLPASTFRVAASAACVIIDKVSQMQGFPQENENFAKGVSACYAGIAAGKLLIAGGCNFPKIPVHAGGSKKYYRDIYTAELSKDSVLVWQRAGQLPQAMAYGVSVSTADGIICVGGMNEQAALSTTYRIRVANEKAVVETLPSLPCTLDNMTGALLENKLYVAGGNKDGKASNAFYCLDLEQLSQGWQELPAFPGVPRVQPVSAAQLDADGQLCFYLWSGFAAPTEERDASLSVDGYVYSPAANTWTPLPEVMDEVGEKVSLSGGVATAWDKNLIICMGGVDKDIFLRALQKPAADYLTHPVEWYRFNKRVLVYDVRLREWQTIACIPDVARAGAALVVCGENIFCINGELKPGVRTPEITCITIKK
;
A
#
# COMPACT_ATOMS: atom_id res chain seq x y z
N MET A 1 21.99 25.39 42.13
CA MET A 1 22.41 26.21 43.29
C MET A 1 21.43 25.92 44.42
N ASN A 2 21.81 25.43 45.61
CA ASN A 2 23.14 25.01 46.11
C ASN A 2 23.06 23.62 46.81
N ILE A 3 24.07 22.73 46.67
CA ILE A 3 25.25 22.48 47.54
C ILE A 3 24.89 22.09 49.00
N ASP A 4 25.39 20.94 49.49
CA ASP A 4 26.26 20.83 50.70
C ASP A 4 26.66 19.38 51.11
N TYR A 5 27.99 19.12 51.10
CA TYR A 5 28.88 18.32 51.99
C TYR A 5 28.44 16.98 52.65
N THR A 6 29.26 15.92 52.88
CA THR A 6 30.56 15.30 52.41
C THR A 6 30.72 13.95 53.21
N ASN A 7 31.72 13.04 53.14
CA ASN A 7 33.02 12.88 52.43
C ASN A 7 33.44 11.38 52.33
N ASP A 8 34.55 11.10 51.64
CA ASP A 8 35.52 9.97 51.81
C ASP A 8 35.10 8.48 51.65
N GLY A 9 36.04 7.61 51.19
CA GLY A 9 35.87 6.14 51.27
C GLY A 9 36.61 5.18 50.31
N LEU A 10 37.83 5.49 49.82
CA LEU A 10 38.77 4.64 49.05
C LEU A 10 38.28 3.37 48.30
N HIS A 11 38.53 3.33 46.98
CA HIS A 11 38.54 2.10 46.17
C HIS A 11 39.58 1.07 46.66
N LEU A 12 39.13 -0.03 47.29
CA LEU A 12 39.92 -1.27 47.47
C LEU A 12 39.01 -2.43 47.93
N LEU A 13 38.92 -3.53 47.16
CA LEU A 13 38.61 -4.90 47.67
C LEU A 13 38.67 -5.99 46.57
N GLY A 14 39.74 -5.98 45.76
CA GLY A 14 40.01 -7.02 44.74
C GLY A 14 40.47 -8.39 45.31
N LYS A 15 39.94 -8.81 46.46
CA LYS A 15 40.19 -10.10 47.14
C LYS A 15 39.05 -10.38 48.13
N GLY A 16 38.27 -11.44 47.92
CA GLY A 16 37.20 -11.85 48.85
C GLY A 16 36.08 -12.72 48.28
N TYR A 17 35.90 -12.78 46.95
CA TYR A 17 34.76 -13.46 46.32
C TYR A 17 34.96 -14.95 45.96
N PHE A 18 36.07 -15.56 46.36
CA PHE A 18 36.46 -16.91 45.92
C PHE A 18 36.40 -18.03 46.99
N GLU A 19 35.63 -17.85 48.07
CA GLU A 19 35.49 -18.91 49.09
C GLU A 19 34.04 -19.20 49.56
N MET A 20 33.10 -18.24 49.45
CA MET A 20 31.68 -18.45 49.83
C MET A 20 30.83 -19.28 48.83
N GLY A 21 31.46 -19.94 47.85
CA GLY A 21 30.78 -20.60 46.73
C GLY A 21 30.28 -22.04 46.97
N ARG A 22 30.70 -22.73 48.05
CA ARG A 22 30.46 -24.18 48.22
C ARG A 22 29.33 -24.58 49.18
N GLU A 23 29.06 -23.84 50.26
CA GLU A 23 28.12 -24.32 51.29
C GLU A 23 26.63 -24.05 50.98
N ARG A 24 26.31 -22.98 50.22
CA ARG A 24 24.91 -22.60 49.97
C ARG A 24 24.12 -23.57 49.07
N LYS A 25 24.77 -24.50 48.34
CA LYS A 25 24.08 -25.45 47.45
C LYS A 25 23.39 -26.62 48.20
N THR A 26 23.88 -27.00 49.38
CA THR A 26 23.37 -28.18 50.11
C THR A 26 22.06 -27.90 50.85
N LEU A 27 21.89 -26.68 51.37
CA LEU A 27 20.70 -26.29 52.13
C LEU A 27 19.45 -26.18 51.24
N TYR A 28 19.59 -25.54 50.08
CA TYR A 28 18.50 -25.33 49.11
C TYR A 28 17.84 -26.64 48.63
N TYR A 29 18.65 -27.67 48.38
CA TYR A 29 18.17 -28.98 47.94
C TYR A 29 17.36 -29.75 48.99
N THR A 30 17.52 -29.39 50.27
CA THR A 30 16.84 -30.06 51.39
C THR A 30 15.46 -29.47 51.65
N GLU A 31 15.31 -28.14 51.61
CA GLU A 31 14.01 -27.49 51.77
C GLU A 31 13.09 -27.69 50.55
N MET A 32 13.63 -27.66 49.32
CA MET A 32 12.83 -27.95 48.12
C MET A 32 12.14 -29.33 48.19
N LYS A 33 12.80 -30.35 48.75
CA LYS A 33 12.20 -31.68 48.92
C LYS A 33 11.05 -31.69 49.93
N LYS A 34 11.14 -30.92 51.03
CA LYS A 34 10.04 -30.78 51.99
C LYS A 34 8.82 -30.11 51.36
N VAL A 35 9.04 -29.02 50.62
CA VAL A 35 7.98 -28.29 49.90
C VAL A 35 7.29 -29.20 48.87
N PHE A 36 8.06 -29.97 48.10
CA PHE A 36 7.51 -30.93 47.13
C PHE A 36 6.68 -32.04 47.82
N LEU A 37 7.15 -32.56 48.97
CA LEU A 37 6.43 -33.58 49.72
C LEU A 37 5.10 -33.04 50.27
N PHE A 38 5.10 -31.81 50.81
CA PHE A 38 3.90 -31.16 51.33
C PHE A 38 2.86 -30.89 50.24
N LEU A 39 3.31 -30.40 49.07
CA LEU A 39 2.45 -30.27 47.88
C LEU A 39 1.88 -31.62 47.44
N SER A 40 2.69 -32.69 47.43
CA SER A 40 2.21 -34.02 47.03
C SER A 40 1.14 -34.58 47.98
N LEU A 41 1.30 -34.40 49.30
CA LEU A 41 0.28 -34.78 50.28
C LEU A 41 -0.99 -33.93 50.14
N PHE A 42 -0.86 -32.62 49.93
CA PHE A 42 -2.01 -31.73 49.78
C PHE A 42 -2.83 -32.05 48.52
N CYS A 43 -2.16 -32.37 47.40
CA CYS A 43 -2.84 -32.91 46.22
C CYS A 43 -3.55 -34.26 46.50
N TYR A 44 -2.93 -35.14 47.30
CA TYR A 44 -3.53 -36.44 47.66
C TYR A 44 -4.77 -36.32 48.56
N THR A 45 -4.79 -35.38 49.51
CA THR A 45 -5.98 -35.15 50.36
C THR A 45 -7.10 -34.44 49.59
N CYS A 46 -6.78 -33.48 48.71
CA CYS A 46 -7.76 -32.86 47.81
C CYS A 46 -8.42 -33.87 46.85
N LEU A 47 -7.72 -34.95 46.45
CA LEU A 47 -8.28 -36.01 45.60
C LEU A 47 -9.36 -36.87 46.29
N TRP A 48 -9.42 -36.89 47.62
CA TRP A 48 -10.41 -37.65 48.39
C TRP A 48 -11.59 -36.80 48.92
N ALA A 49 -11.57 -35.48 48.69
CA ALA A 49 -12.53 -34.53 49.24
C ALA A 49 -13.42 -33.83 48.18
N GLN A 50 -13.67 -34.46 47.02
CA GLN A 50 -14.54 -33.88 45.98
C GLN A 50 -16.00 -34.32 46.12
N LYS A 51 -16.88 -33.39 46.56
CA LYS A 51 -18.32 -33.48 46.28
C LYS A 51 -18.52 -33.51 44.75
N LYS A 52 -19.40 -34.39 44.25
CA LYS A 52 -19.86 -34.33 42.84
C LYS A 52 -20.63 -33.03 42.61
N VAL A 53 -20.01 -32.03 41.97
CA VAL A 53 -20.64 -30.76 41.58
C VAL A 53 -21.01 -30.83 40.09
N LYS A 54 -22.26 -30.49 39.75
CA LYS A 54 -22.65 -30.23 38.35
C LYS A 54 -22.02 -28.92 37.90
N VAL A 55 -21.10 -28.98 36.93
CA VAL A 55 -20.53 -27.80 36.27
C VAL A 55 -21.43 -27.41 35.11
N THR A 56 -22.08 -26.26 35.22
CA THR A 56 -22.88 -25.67 34.14
C THR A 56 -22.00 -24.72 33.32
N CYS A 57 -21.56 -25.14 32.14
CA CYS A 57 -21.10 -24.20 31.12
C CYS A 57 -22.28 -23.76 30.27
N MET A 58 -22.70 -22.50 30.40
CA MET A 58 -23.50 -21.85 29.37
C MET A 58 -22.57 -21.16 28.37
N GLU A 59 -22.77 -21.48 27.10
CA GLU A 59 -22.09 -20.95 25.91
C GLU A 59 -20.60 -21.35 25.70
N ASN A 60 -20.33 -21.80 24.47
CA ASN A 60 -19.02 -21.93 23.80
C ASN A 60 -17.89 -22.82 24.36
N GLY A 61 -18.09 -23.60 25.42
CA GLY A 61 -17.11 -24.62 25.87
C GLY A 61 -17.64 -26.07 25.87
N ILE A 62 -16.88 -27.02 25.31
CA ILE A 62 -17.06 -28.47 25.59
C ILE A 62 -16.04 -28.89 26.65
N THR A 63 -16.47 -29.01 27.90
CA THR A 63 -15.68 -29.59 28.99
C THR A 63 -16.03 -31.07 29.17
N TYR A 64 -15.21 -31.95 28.60
CA TYR A 64 -15.34 -33.40 28.82
C TYR A 64 -14.98 -33.74 30.27
N GLY A 65 -16.00 -33.95 31.11
CA GLY A 65 -15.85 -34.55 32.43
C GLY A 65 -15.34 -36.00 32.31
N ALA A 66 -14.04 -36.21 32.49
CA ALA A 66 -13.51 -37.55 32.70
C ALA A 66 -14.19 -38.16 33.95
N ARG A 67 -14.66 -39.41 33.84
CA ARG A 67 -15.48 -40.14 34.83
C ARG A 67 -16.98 -39.78 34.90
N ILE A 68 -17.57 -39.17 33.86
CA ILE A 68 -19.03 -39.30 33.64
C ILE A 68 -19.32 -40.74 33.20
N GLU A 69 -20.19 -41.44 33.94
CA GLU A 69 -20.46 -42.87 33.77
C GLU A 69 -21.40 -43.13 32.58
N ASN A 70 -22.44 -42.32 32.40
CA ASN A 70 -23.46 -42.55 31.37
C ASN A 70 -23.49 -41.39 30.35
N ARG A 71 -22.39 -41.23 29.60
CA ARG A 71 -22.09 -40.06 28.75
C ARG A 71 -23.22 -39.64 27.78
N GLU A 72 -23.96 -40.60 27.22
CA GLU A 72 -25.04 -40.34 26.26
C GLU A 72 -26.31 -39.78 26.92
N ALA A 73 -26.49 -40.00 28.23
CA ALA A 73 -27.61 -39.49 29.01
C ALA A 73 -27.25 -38.28 29.90
N GLU A 74 -25.97 -38.13 30.26
CA GLU A 74 -25.49 -37.16 31.27
C GLU A 74 -24.70 -35.97 30.69
N SER A 75 -24.39 -35.97 29.39
CA SER A 75 -23.85 -34.78 28.73
C SER A 75 -24.96 -33.79 28.35
N TYR A 76 -24.64 -32.49 28.33
CA TYR A 76 -25.55 -31.49 27.78
C TYR A 76 -25.71 -31.71 26.27
N SER A 77 -26.92 -32.04 25.82
CA SER A 77 -27.21 -32.20 24.39
C SER A 77 -26.86 -30.92 23.64
N THR A 78 -25.91 -31.00 22.71
CA THR A 78 -25.67 -29.91 21.76
C THR A 78 -26.84 -29.92 20.78
N ARG A 79 -27.85 -29.09 21.05
CA ARG A 79 -28.97 -28.89 20.12
C ARG A 79 -28.43 -28.40 18.78
N LEU A 80 -29.19 -28.65 17.71
CA LEU A 80 -28.95 -28.02 16.42
C LEU A 80 -28.86 -26.50 16.59
N GLN A 81 -27.70 -25.93 16.24
CA GLN A 81 -27.42 -24.50 16.26
C GLN A 81 -27.00 -24.05 14.87
N VAL A 82 -27.48 -22.88 14.44
CA VAL A 82 -27.13 -22.20 13.18
C VAL A 82 -27.01 -20.69 13.47
N SER A 83 -26.55 -19.88 12.51
CA SER A 83 -26.58 -18.41 12.64
C SER A 83 -28.01 -17.86 12.79
N ASP A 84 -28.20 -16.80 13.57
CA ASP A 84 -29.50 -16.13 13.80
C ASP A 84 -30.13 -15.57 12.50
N LEU A 85 -29.36 -15.48 11.41
CA LEU A 85 -29.85 -15.14 10.07
C LEU A 85 -30.80 -16.21 9.47
N TYR A 86 -30.78 -17.45 9.97
CA TYR A 86 -31.65 -18.54 9.49
C TYR A 86 -33.04 -18.50 10.16
N THR A 87 -33.84 -17.50 9.78
CA THR A 87 -35.20 -17.26 10.31
C THR A 87 -36.23 -17.09 9.19
N ASP A 88 -37.53 -17.14 9.53
CA ASP A 88 -38.61 -16.90 8.57
C ASP A 88 -38.43 -15.55 7.85
N ASN A 89 -38.81 -15.50 6.57
CA ASN A 89 -38.69 -14.33 5.67
C ASN A 89 -37.25 -13.99 5.21
N MET A 90 -36.24 -14.83 5.47
CA MET A 90 -34.86 -14.62 5.05
C MET A 90 -34.65 -14.54 3.52
N VAL A 91 -33.56 -13.90 3.09
CA VAL A 91 -33.10 -13.88 1.69
C VAL A 91 -31.74 -14.56 1.59
N LEU A 92 -31.64 -15.61 0.79
CA LEU A 92 -30.38 -16.25 0.42
C LEU A 92 -29.81 -15.60 -0.84
N GLN A 93 -28.48 -15.47 -0.91
CA GLN A 93 -27.80 -14.94 -2.10
C GLN A 93 -28.00 -15.87 -3.31
N ARG A 94 -28.47 -15.31 -4.42
CA ARG A 94 -28.59 -16.01 -5.70
C ARG A 94 -27.24 -16.18 -6.38
N ASP A 95 -27.21 -17.10 -7.34
CA ASP A 95 -26.12 -17.26 -8.32
C ASP A 95 -24.73 -17.59 -7.71
N VAL A 96 -24.69 -18.02 -6.44
CA VAL A 96 -23.48 -18.49 -5.74
C VAL A 96 -23.74 -19.81 -4.99
N PRO A 97 -22.72 -20.66 -4.77
CA PRO A 97 -22.86 -21.84 -3.91
C PRO A 97 -23.21 -21.46 -2.47
N LEU A 98 -24.21 -22.11 -1.86
CA LEU A 98 -24.72 -21.74 -0.53
C LEU A 98 -24.18 -22.69 0.55
N LYS A 99 -23.30 -22.16 1.42
CA LYS A 99 -22.61 -22.87 2.52
C LYS A 99 -23.44 -22.85 3.81
N ILE A 100 -24.53 -23.62 3.85
CA ILE A 100 -25.38 -23.74 5.05
C ILE A 100 -24.62 -24.53 6.11
N HIS A 101 -24.47 -23.97 7.32
CA HIS A 101 -23.56 -24.49 8.34
C HIS A 101 -24.04 -24.23 9.77
N GLY A 102 -23.47 -24.96 10.74
CA GLY A 102 -23.86 -24.85 12.14
C GLY A 102 -23.09 -25.77 13.09
N LYS A 103 -23.69 -26.03 14.26
CA LYS A 103 -23.24 -27.02 15.25
C LYS A 103 -24.34 -28.03 15.59
N ALA A 104 -23.95 -29.22 16.04
CA ALA A 104 -24.80 -30.32 16.52
C ALA A 104 -23.92 -31.35 17.29
N ASN A 105 -24.43 -32.52 17.68
CA ASN A 105 -23.63 -33.52 18.39
C ASN A 105 -22.71 -34.27 17.41
N VAL A 106 -21.49 -34.61 17.83
CA VAL A 106 -20.45 -35.25 16.99
C VAL A 106 -20.97 -36.55 16.35
N GLY A 107 -20.69 -36.74 15.05
CA GLY A 107 -21.04 -37.95 14.31
C GLY A 107 -22.50 -38.06 13.83
N GLU A 108 -23.42 -37.21 14.33
CA GLU A 108 -24.79 -37.13 13.82
C GLU A 108 -24.83 -36.79 12.32
N LEU A 109 -25.92 -37.18 11.64
CA LEU A 109 -26.15 -36.81 10.25
C LEU A 109 -27.14 -35.64 10.19
N VAL A 110 -26.66 -34.50 9.72
CA VAL A 110 -27.48 -33.33 9.40
C VAL A 110 -28.02 -33.46 7.98
N SER A 111 -29.31 -33.19 7.80
CA SER A 111 -29.98 -33.09 6.50
C SER A 111 -30.47 -31.67 6.29
N VAL A 112 -30.15 -31.08 5.14
CA VAL A 112 -30.62 -29.74 4.72
C VAL A 112 -31.38 -29.89 3.41
N SER A 113 -32.54 -29.23 3.29
CA SER A 113 -33.32 -29.19 2.05
C SER A 113 -33.96 -27.83 1.81
N ILE A 114 -33.94 -27.37 0.57
CA ILE A 114 -34.59 -26.14 0.09
C ILE A 114 -34.91 -26.28 -1.41
N ALA A 115 -36.05 -25.74 -1.84
CA ALA A 115 -36.57 -25.92 -3.19
C ALA A 115 -36.61 -27.42 -3.59
N GLN A 116 -35.84 -27.82 -4.61
CA GLN A 116 -35.70 -29.22 -5.04
C GLN A 116 -34.38 -29.87 -4.55
N GLN A 117 -33.52 -29.12 -3.86
CA GLN A 117 -32.24 -29.62 -3.37
C GLN A 117 -32.36 -30.29 -2.00
N LYS A 118 -31.59 -31.37 -1.80
CA LYS A 118 -31.34 -31.98 -0.49
C LYS A 118 -29.87 -32.39 -0.39
N ALA A 119 -29.21 -31.99 0.70
CA ALA A 119 -27.82 -32.34 1.00
C ALA A 119 -27.69 -32.85 2.43
N THR A 120 -26.67 -33.66 2.71
CA THR A 120 -26.41 -34.20 4.06
C THR A 120 -24.94 -34.11 4.42
N ALA A 121 -24.63 -33.84 5.69
CA ALA A 121 -23.28 -33.84 6.23
C ALA A 121 -23.23 -34.53 7.59
N ARG A 122 -22.13 -35.22 7.89
CA ARG A 122 -21.85 -35.65 9.27
C ARG A 122 -21.23 -34.52 10.06
N VAL A 123 -21.56 -34.43 11.33
CA VAL A 123 -20.96 -33.50 12.29
C VAL A 123 -19.54 -33.96 12.62
N ASP A 124 -18.57 -33.05 12.54
CA ASP A 124 -17.15 -33.31 12.82
C ASP A 124 -16.85 -33.46 14.32
N ASN A 125 -15.60 -33.82 14.64
CA ASN A 125 -15.14 -33.99 16.03
C ASN A 125 -15.12 -32.68 16.85
N ASN A 126 -15.32 -31.51 16.21
CA ASN A 126 -15.44 -30.20 16.85
C ASN A 126 -16.92 -29.79 17.05
N GLY A 127 -17.87 -30.68 16.76
CA GLY A 127 -19.31 -30.40 16.81
C GLY A 127 -19.82 -29.53 15.67
N ARG A 128 -19.04 -29.34 14.59
CA ARG A 128 -19.34 -28.46 13.45
C ARG A 128 -19.86 -29.26 12.26
N TRP A 129 -20.71 -28.65 11.44
CA TRP A 129 -21.14 -29.22 10.17
C TRP A 129 -21.37 -28.12 9.13
N PHE A 130 -21.25 -28.47 7.85
CA PHE A 130 -21.75 -27.67 6.73
C PHE A 130 -22.19 -28.56 5.58
N VAL A 131 -23.14 -28.07 4.78
CA VAL A 131 -23.41 -28.57 3.43
C VAL A 131 -23.08 -27.48 2.41
N LEU A 132 -22.82 -27.87 1.17
CA LEU A 132 -22.76 -26.95 0.04
C LEU A 132 -23.94 -27.26 -0.88
N LEU A 133 -24.84 -26.29 -1.04
CA LEU A 133 -25.94 -26.34 -1.99
C LEU A 133 -25.51 -25.69 -3.31
N THR A 134 -26.02 -26.19 -4.44
CA THR A 134 -25.73 -25.59 -5.75
C THR A 134 -26.43 -24.22 -5.88
N PRO A 135 -25.90 -23.31 -6.72
CA PRO A 135 -26.49 -21.98 -6.90
C PRO A 135 -27.99 -22.01 -7.18
N LEU A 136 -28.75 -21.21 -6.43
CA LEU A 136 -30.18 -21.01 -6.64
C LEU A 136 -30.40 -19.74 -7.48
N GLN A 137 -31.36 -19.82 -8.41
CA GLN A 137 -31.87 -18.67 -9.16
C GLN A 137 -32.78 -17.81 -8.29
N ALA A 138 -32.93 -16.53 -8.66
CA ALA A 138 -33.82 -15.60 -7.97
C ALA A 138 -35.26 -16.12 -7.92
N GLY A 139 -35.92 -16.03 -6.76
CA GLY A 139 -37.28 -16.56 -6.60
C GLY A 139 -37.66 -16.90 -5.16
N GLY A 140 -38.51 -17.92 -5.02
CA GLY A 140 -39.24 -18.25 -3.80
C GLY A 140 -40.72 -17.83 -3.88
N PRO A 141 -41.48 -17.95 -2.78
CA PRO A 141 -41.05 -18.39 -1.46
C PRO A 141 -40.73 -19.89 -1.40
N TYR A 142 -39.65 -20.23 -0.72
CA TYR A 142 -39.27 -21.59 -0.37
C TYR A 142 -39.38 -21.83 1.15
N THR A 143 -39.23 -23.09 1.54
CA THR A 143 -38.96 -23.49 2.93
C THR A 143 -37.55 -24.07 2.98
N LEU A 144 -36.72 -23.58 3.90
CA LEU A 144 -35.43 -24.18 4.25
C LEU A 144 -35.65 -25.06 5.48
N SER A 145 -35.39 -26.36 5.36
CA SER A 145 -35.46 -27.29 6.50
C SER A 145 -34.08 -27.85 6.82
N ILE A 146 -33.71 -27.82 8.11
CA ILE A 146 -32.45 -28.32 8.65
C ILE A 146 -32.78 -29.29 9.77
N SER A 147 -32.48 -30.58 9.58
CA SER A 147 -32.92 -31.67 10.45
C SER A 147 -31.73 -32.47 10.99
N VAL A 148 -31.77 -32.82 12.28
CA VAL A 148 -30.80 -33.68 12.96
C VAL A 148 -31.55 -34.61 13.91
N GLY A 149 -31.52 -35.92 13.64
CA GLY A 149 -32.28 -36.91 14.41
C GLY A 149 -33.77 -36.60 14.45
N LYS A 150 -34.28 -36.20 15.63
CA LYS A 150 -35.67 -35.75 15.84
C LYS A 150 -35.84 -34.23 15.85
N GLN A 151 -34.76 -33.45 15.83
CA GLN A 151 -34.81 -31.98 15.79
C GLN A 151 -34.95 -31.52 14.34
N THR A 152 -35.75 -30.48 14.09
CA THR A 152 -35.85 -29.82 12.79
C THR A 152 -36.12 -28.34 12.96
N LEU A 153 -35.24 -27.51 12.41
CA LEU A 153 -35.49 -26.10 12.13
C LEU A 153 -36.15 -26.01 10.75
N SER A 154 -37.17 -25.15 10.62
CA SER A 154 -37.87 -24.92 9.35
C SER A 154 -38.13 -23.43 9.18
N CYS A 155 -37.33 -22.78 8.34
CA CYS A 155 -37.46 -21.37 8.00
C CYS A 155 -38.39 -21.26 6.78
N LYS A 156 -39.47 -20.50 6.91
CA LYS A 156 -40.52 -20.31 5.89
C LYS A 156 -40.35 -18.98 5.15
N ASN A 157 -41.03 -18.84 4.01
CA ASN A 157 -41.00 -17.61 3.20
C ASN A 157 -39.56 -17.20 2.80
N VAL A 158 -38.70 -18.18 2.56
CA VAL A 158 -37.31 -17.99 2.16
C VAL A 158 -37.29 -17.51 0.71
N LEU A 159 -36.75 -16.33 0.46
CA LEU A 159 -36.50 -15.82 -0.88
C LEU A 159 -35.06 -16.09 -1.30
N VAL A 160 -34.83 -16.09 -2.60
CA VAL A 160 -33.49 -16.10 -3.21
C VAL A 160 -33.35 -14.83 -4.05
N GLY A 161 -32.25 -14.10 -3.85
CA GLY A 161 -32.07 -12.75 -4.43
C GLY A 161 -30.71 -12.16 -4.07
N GLU A 162 -30.62 -10.84 -3.97
CA GLU A 162 -29.38 -10.15 -3.54
C GLU A 162 -29.34 -10.00 -2.02
N VAL A 163 -28.16 -10.11 -1.41
CA VAL A 163 -27.95 -9.87 0.02
C VAL A 163 -26.83 -8.86 0.22
N TRP A 164 -27.12 -7.76 0.91
CA TRP A 164 -26.16 -6.69 1.19
C TRP A 164 -26.04 -6.41 2.68
N LEU A 165 -24.81 -6.16 3.13
CA LEU A 165 -24.50 -5.74 4.50
C LEU A 165 -24.33 -4.22 4.55
N CYS A 166 -25.14 -3.56 5.38
CA CYS A 166 -25.21 -2.11 5.52
C CYS A 166 -24.68 -1.72 6.90
N SER A 167 -23.53 -1.05 6.97
CA SER A 167 -22.80 -0.85 8.23
C SER A 167 -22.07 0.49 8.36
N GLY A 168 -21.40 0.69 9.49
CA GLY A 168 -20.80 1.94 9.92
C GLY A 168 -21.48 2.52 11.17
N GLN A 169 -21.49 3.85 11.28
CA GLN A 169 -21.92 4.54 12.50
C GLN A 169 -23.30 5.21 12.39
N SER A 170 -23.52 6.30 13.13
CA SER A 170 -24.80 6.99 13.29
C SER A 170 -25.41 7.49 11.98
N ASN A 171 -24.60 7.84 10.98
CA ASN A 171 -25.10 8.18 9.65
C ASN A 171 -25.64 6.98 8.84
N MET A 172 -25.23 5.75 9.15
CA MET A 172 -25.90 4.52 8.71
C MET A 172 -27.07 4.12 9.64
N GLU A 173 -26.95 4.31 10.96
CA GLU A 173 -28.04 4.00 11.93
C GLU A 173 -29.28 4.90 11.76
N PHE A 174 -29.10 6.08 11.14
CA PHE A 174 -30.12 7.12 10.94
C PHE A 174 -31.40 6.56 10.28
N MET A 175 -32.53 6.67 10.99
CA MET A 175 -33.76 5.94 10.61
C MET A 175 -34.57 6.66 9.52
N LEU A 176 -35.31 5.91 8.70
CA LEU A 176 -36.15 6.46 7.64
C LEU A 176 -37.13 7.54 8.14
N LYS A 177 -37.74 7.34 9.32
CA LYS A 177 -38.65 8.32 9.97
C LYS A 177 -37.98 9.62 10.43
N GLN A 178 -36.65 9.73 10.34
CA GLN A 178 -35.88 10.93 10.64
C GLN A 178 -35.45 11.67 9.37
N ALA A 179 -35.64 11.07 8.19
CA ALA A 179 -35.23 11.68 6.92
C ALA A 179 -36.19 12.78 6.47
N ALA A 180 -35.69 13.73 5.67
CA ALA A 180 -36.49 14.86 5.17
C ALA A 180 -37.76 14.42 4.41
N THR A 181 -37.68 13.32 3.67
CA THR A 181 -38.78 12.72 2.89
C THR A 181 -39.59 11.68 3.65
N ALA A 182 -39.45 11.57 4.98
CA ALA A 182 -40.13 10.53 5.78
C ALA A 182 -41.67 10.50 5.60
N GLN A 183 -42.30 11.66 5.40
CA GLN A 183 -43.76 11.76 5.26
C GLN A 183 -44.28 11.20 3.92
N THR A 184 -43.50 11.28 2.85
CA THR A 184 -43.83 10.74 1.52
C THR A 184 -43.38 9.29 1.38
N ASP A 185 -42.16 8.99 1.82
CA ASP A 185 -41.46 7.76 1.43
C ASP A 185 -41.80 6.56 2.34
N ILE A 186 -42.41 6.78 3.52
CA ILE A 186 -42.88 5.72 4.43
C ILE A 186 -44.23 5.11 4.00
N PRO A 187 -45.27 5.87 3.61
CA PRO A 187 -46.49 5.31 3.03
C PRO A 187 -46.22 4.38 1.83
N GLU A 188 -45.24 4.71 0.99
CA GLU A 188 -44.85 3.92 -0.18
C GLU A 188 -43.95 2.70 0.15
N ALA A 189 -43.43 2.58 1.38
CA ALA A 189 -42.42 1.58 1.78
C ALA A 189 -42.97 0.15 1.99
N ASN A 190 -43.81 -0.34 1.08
CA ASN A 190 -44.46 -1.66 1.16
C ASN A 190 -44.04 -2.54 -0.02
N ASP A 191 -43.00 -3.35 0.18
CA ASP A 191 -42.44 -4.29 -0.81
C ASP A 191 -42.18 -5.65 -0.13
N ASP A 192 -42.88 -6.70 -0.59
CA ASP A 192 -42.80 -8.04 -0.02
C ASP A 192 -41.58 -8.85 -0.51
N LYS A 193 -40.78 -8.30 -1.43
CA LYS A 193 -39.51 -8.86 -1.92
C LYS A 193 -38.29 -8.09 -1.40
N LEU A 194 -38.50 -6.94 -0.77
CA LEU A 194 -37.51 -6.27 0.08
C LEU A 194 -37.61 -6.82 1.51
N ARG A 195 -36.52 -7.40 2.02
CA ARG A 195 -36.44 -7.97 3.37
C ARG A 195 -35.38 -7.26 4.20
N LEU A 196 -35.71 -7.00 5.46
CA LEU A 196 -34.91 -6.21 6.40
C LEU A 196 -34.51 -7.09 7.59
N PHE A 197 -33.21 -7.20 7.86
CA PHE A 197 -32.65 -7.78 9.08
C PHE A 197 -31.95 -6.67 9.85
N ASP A 198 -32.53 -6.26 10.98
CA ASP A 198 -32.16 -5.01 11.67
C ASP A 198 -31.49 -5.31 13.01
N MET A 199 -30.16 -5.25 13.04
CA MET A 199 -29.35 -5.51 14.23
C MET A 199 -29.30 -4.28 15.12
N LYS A 200 -30.40 -4.01 15.83
CA LYS A 200 -30.42 -2.93 16.83
C LYS A 200 -29.63 -3.33 18.07
N ALA A 201 -28.74 -2.44 18.51
CA ALA A 201 -28.11 -2.52 19.82
C ALA A 201 -29.15 -2.62 20.96
N ARG A 202 -28.83 -3.38 22.01
CA ARG A 202 -29.58 -3.34 23.29
C ARG A 202 -29.41 -1.99 23.97
N TRP A 203 -28.19 -1.46 23.91
CA TRP A 203 -27.72 -0.31 24.69
C TRP A 203 -27.12 0.75 23.77
N ARG A 204 -27.66 1.97 23.77
CA ARG A 204 -27.05 3.09 23.02
C ARG A 204 -25.92 3.72 23.81
N THR A 205 -24.85 4.08 23.10
CA THR A 205 -23.64 4.81 23.54
C THR A 205 -23.92 6.29 23.84
N ASN A 206 -25.06 6.58 24.48
CA ASN A 206 -25.48 7.92 24.91
C ASN A 206 -24.56 8.46 26.03
N ALA A 207 -24.63 9.76 26.33
CA ALA A 207 -23.83 10.40 27.38
C ALA A 207 -24.35 10.10 28.81
N VAL A 208 -24.43 8.82 29.17
CA VAL A 208 -24.94 8.32 30.46
C VAL A 208 -24.04 7.21 31.01
N ALA A 209 -23.91 7.12 32.32
CA ALA A 209 -23.24 5.97 32.93
C ALA A 209 -24.19 4.76 32.94
N TRP A 210 -23.67 3.58 32.60
CA TRP A 210 -24.46 2.35 32.52
C TRP A 210 -24.53 1.60 33.85
N ASN A 211 -25.59 0.81 34.03
CA ASN A 211 -25.78 -0.04 35.21
C ASN A 211 -25.11 -1.42 35.04
N ALA A 212 -25.06 -2.21 36.12
CA ALA A 212 -24.34 -3.48 36.14
C ALA A 212 -24.80 -4.51 35.07
N SER A 213 -26.09 -4.61 34.75
CA SER A 213 -26.58 -5.61 33.78
C SER A 213 -26.28 -5.22 32.33
N VAL A 214 -26.11 -3.92 32.04
CA VAL A 214 -25.57 -3.45 30.75
C VAL A 214 -24.09 -3.83 30.63
N LEU A 215 -23.31 -3.60 31.68
CA LEU A 215 -21.86 -3.86 31.70
C LEU A 215 -21.55 -5.37 31.60
N ASP A 216 -22.30 -6.20 32.32
CA ASP A 216 -22.25 -7.66 32.23
C ASP A 216 -22.63 -8.18 30.84
N SER A 217 -23.72 -7.65 30.26
CA SER A 217 -24.16 -7.93 28.89
C SER A 217 -23.13 -7.59 27.81
N LEU A 218 -22.18 -6.69 28.08
CA LEU A 218 -21.10 -6.34 27.16
C LEU A 218 -19.88 -7.27 27.32
N ASN A 219 -19.56 -7.68 28.55
CA ASN A 219 -18.45 -8.61 28.79
C ASN A 219 -18.69 -9.98 28.13
N HIS A 220 -19.96 -10.38 27.97
CA HIS A 220 -20.38 -11.59 27.26
C HIS A 220 -20.63 -11.38 25.74
N LEU A 221 -20.23 -10.25 25.16
CA LEU A 221 -20.48 -9.87 23.75
C LEU A 221 -21.96 -9.79 23.32
N HIS A 222 -22.92 -9.94 24.24
CA HIS A 222 -24.37 -9.90 23.94
C HIS A 222 -24.88 -8.47 23.71
N TYR A 223 -24.26 -7.70 22.81
CA TYR A 223 -24.55 -6.28 22.59
C TYR A 223 -25.83 -6.02 21.79
N TYR A 224 -26.12 -6.87 20.80
CA TYR A 224 -27.27 -6.72 19.90
C TYR A 224 -28.53 -7.39 20.48
N LYS A 225 -29.71 -6.90 20.06
CA LYS A 225 -30.98 -7.57 20.33
C LYS A 225 -31.14 -8.74 19.35
N SER A 226 -31.64 -9.87 19.83
CA SER A 226 -32.13 -10.95 18.96
C SER A 226 -33.12 -10.37 17.94
N THR A 227 -32.88 -10.62 16.66
CA THR A 227 -33.61 -10.02 15.54
C THR A 227 -33.91 -11.09 14.49
N VAL A 228 -34.85 -10.80 13.59
CA VAL A 228 -35.34 -11.73 12.58
C VAL A 228 -35.59 -10.98 11.28
N TRP A 229 -35.58 -11.67 10.15
CA TRP A 229 -35.95 -11.07 8.87
C TRP A 229 -37.42 -10.65 8.85
N LYS A 230 -37.69 -9.48 8.27
CA LYS A 230 -39.03 -8.91 8.13
C LYS A 230 -39.24 -8.38 6.71
N SER A 231 -40.48 -8.42 6.22
CA SER A 231 -40.89 -7.67 5.03
C SER A 231 -40.68 -6.17 5.20
N CYS A 232 -40.38 -5.47 4.10
CA CYS A 232 -40.50 -4.03 4.06
C CYS A 232 -41.98 -3.64 4.08
N THR A 233 -42.41 -3.02 5.17
CA THR A 233 -43.69 -2.34 5.29
C THR A 233 -43.45 -0.96 5.88
N SER A 234 -44.40 -0.04 5.75
CA SER A 234 -44.30 1.31 6.33
C SER A 234 -43.82 1.30 7.79
N ALA A 235 -44.28 0.33 8.59
CA ALA A 235 -43.88 0.19 9.99
C ALA A 235 -42.46 -0.35 10.21
N THR A 236 -41.96 -1.28 9.38
CA THR A 236 -40.60 -1.81 9.52
C THR A 236 -39.57 -0.86 8.92
N ALA A 237 -39.85 -0.32 7.72
CA ALA A 237 -39.01 0.65 7.02
C ALA A 237 -38.78 1.92 7.86
N ALA A 238 -39.83 2.47 8.50
CA ALA A 238 -39.76 3.69 9.31
C ALA A 238 -38.64 3.68 10.39
N SER A 239 -38.31 2.52 10.96
CA SER A 239 -37.26 2.38 11.99
C SER A 239 -35.97 1.70 11.48
N PHE A 240 -35.94 1.32 10.21
CA PHE A 240 -34.75 0.83 9.52
C PHE A 240 -33.86 2.00 9.07
N SER A 241 -32.61 1.70 8.69
CA SER A 241 -31.69 2.70 8.14
C SER A 241 -32.25 3.35 6.87
N ALA A 242 -32.27 4.68 6.82
CA ALA A 242 -32.72 5.43 5.65
C ALA A 242 -31.81 5.18 4.45
N VAL A 243 -30.49 5.25 4.64
CA VAL A 243 -29.49 5.05 3.58
C VAL A 243 -29.59 3.64 3.00
N ALA A 244 -29.72 2.62 3.86
CA ALA A 244 -29.91 1.25 3.42
C ALA A 244 -31.26 1.03 2.71
N TYR A 245 -32.34 1.65 3.19
CA TYR A 245 -33.67 1.55 2.56
C TYR A 245 -33.65 2.06 1.12
N TYR A 246 -33.13 3.27 0.87
CA TYR A 246 -33.08 3.85 -0.48
C TYR A 246 -32.16 3.05 -1.41
N PHE A 247 -31.03 2.56 -0.90
CA PHE A 247 -30.15 1.63 -1.63
C PHE A 247 -30.88 0.35 -2.04
N GLY A 248 -31.53 -0.34 -1.10
CA GLY A 248 -32.23 -1.59 -1.38
C GLY A 248 -33.46 -1.41 -2.27
N LYS A 249 -34.20 -0.30 -2.12
CA LYS A 249 -35.29 0.07 -3.04
C LYS A 249 -34.77 0.25 -4.46
N MET A 250 -33.67 1.00 -4.65
CA MET A 250 -33.08 1.18 -5.98
C MET A 250 -32.67 -0.16 -6.63
N LEU A 251 -32.08 -1.09 -5.87
CA LEU A 251 -31.78 -2.44 -6.36
C LEU A 251 -33.04 -3.25 -6.65
N ARG A 252 -34.08 -3.18 -5.82
CA ARG A 252 -35.38 -3.84 -6.04
C ARG A 252 -36.05 -3.38 -7.34
N ASP A 253 -36.10 -2.07 -7.56
CA ASP A 253 -36.72 -1.46 -8.74
C ASP A 253 -35.92 -1.77 -10.03
N SER A 254 -34.58 -1.76 -9.94
CA SER A 254 -33.68 -1.88 -11.12
C SER A 254 -33.36 -3.33 -11.52
N LEU A 255 -33.29 -4.26 -10.55
CA LEU A 255 -32.94 -5.66 -10.78
C LEU A 255 -34.16 -6.58 -10.83
N ASN A 256 -35.31 -6.15 -10.28
CA ASN A 256 -36.57 -6.90 -10.21
C ASN A 256 -36.52 -8.27 -9.48
N VAL A 257 -35.40 -8.60 -8.84
CA VAL A 257 -35.22 -9.76 -7.94
C VAL A 257 -35.47 -9.37 -6.47
N PRO A 258 -35.67 -10.34 -5.55
CA PRO A 258 -35.65 -10.07 -4.12
C PRO A 258 -34.35 -9.45 -3.62
N VAL A 259 -34.42 -8.63 -2.57
CA VAL A 259 -33.26 -7.99 -1.93
C VAL A 259 -33.37 -8.12 -0.41
N GLY A 260 -32.33 -8.65 0.22
CA GLY A 260 -32.15 -8.70 1.67
C GLY A 260 -31.12 -7.68 2.12
N LEU A 261 -31.50 -6.82 3.08
CA LEU A 261 -30.61 -5.85 3.72
C LEU A 261 -30.33 -6.26 5.17
N ILE A 262 -29.07 -6.52 5.49
CA ILE A 262 -28.58 -6.73 6.85
C ILE A 262 -28.05 -5.38 7.35
N CYS A 263 -28.79 -4.69 8.21
CA CYS A 263 -28.32 -3.43 8.81
C CYS A 263 -27.65 -3.72 10.16
N ASN A 264 -26.34 -3.48 10.24
CA ASN A 264 -25.57 -3.49 11.48
C ASN A 264 -24.78 -2.17 11.61
N ALA A 265 -25.35 -1.18 12.30
CA ALA A 265 -24.74 0.13 12.47
C ALA A 265 -24.82 0.59 13.93
N VAL A 266 -23.75 1.23 14.42
CA VAL A 266 -23.61 1.62 15.83
C VAL A 266 -23.15 3.06 15.94
N GLY A 267 -24.06 3.94 16.39
CA GLY A 267 -23.80 5.37 16.56
C GLY A 267 -22.50 5.68 17.30
N GLY A 268 -21.62 6.45 16.63
CA GLY A 268 -20.37 6.94 17.20
C GLY A 268 -19.23 5.92 17.32
N SER A 269 -19.35 4.75 16.70
CA SER A 269 -18.26 3.76 16.67
C SER A 269 -17.08 4.20 15.80
N PRO A 270 -15.83 4.01 16.26
CA PRO A 270 -14.64 4.27 15.46
C PRO A 270 -14.28 3.05 14.59
N THR A 271 -13.47 3.24 13.55
CA THR A 271 -13.17 2.22 12.52
C THR A 271 -12.59 0.93 13.14
N GLU A 272 -11.67 1.07 14.09
CA GLU A 272 -10.95 -0.01 14.78
C GLU A 272 -11.84 -0.96 15.59
N ALA A 273 -13.04 -0.53 16.01
CA ALA A 273 -13.99 -1.40 16.69
C ALA A 273 -14.56 -2.50 15.76
N TRP A 274 -14.47 -2.31 14.44
CA TRP A 274 -15.07 -3.16 13.41
C TRP A 274 -14.07 -4.08 12.68
N ILE A 275 -12.79 -4.01 13.02
CA ILE A 275 -11.72 -4.82 12.40
C ILE A 275 -11.50 -6.08 13.27
N ASP A 276 -11.17 -7.21 12.67
CA ASP A 276 -10.84 -8.40 13.45
C ASP A 276 -9.51 -8.26 14.22
N ARG A 277 -9.39 -9.03 15.30
CA ARG A 277 -8.27 -8.94 16.24
C ARG A 277 -6.94 -9.41 15.65
N HIS A 278 -6.94 -10.44 14.80
CA HIS A 278 -5.70 -10.93 14.18
C HIS A 278 -5.13 -9.91 13.19
N THR A 279 -5.99 -9.28 12.39
CA THR A 279 -5.57 -8.17 11.50
C THR A 279 -4.97 -7.01 12.28
N LEU A 280 -5.56 -6.60 13.42
CA LEU A 280 -4.99 -5.53 14.24
C LEU A 280 -3.72 -5.95 15.01
N ASP A 281 -3.66 -7.17 15.58
CA ASP A 281 -2.48 -7.69 16.27
C ASP A 281 -1.24 -7.75 15.34
N CYS A 282 -1.44 -8.09 14.06
CA CYS A 282 -0.35 -8.17 13.08
C CYS A 282 0.01 -6.81 12.47
N GLU A 283 -0.98 -6.04 11.99
CA GLU A 283 -0.71 -4.87 11.16
C GLU A 283 -0.67 -3.56 11.96
N PHE A 284 -1.34 -3.45 13.11
CA PHE A 284 -1.39 -2.21 13.90
C PHE A 284 -1.55 -2.45 15.42
N PRO A 285 -0.68 -3.26 16.06
CA PRO A 285 -0.85 -3.66 17.47
C PRO A 285 -0.90 -2.46 18.44
N ASP A 286 -0.24 -1.35 18.10
CA ASP A 286 -0.22 -0.14 18.93
C ASP A 286 -1.61 0.43 19.24
N ILE A 287 -2.63 0.22 18.39
CA ILE A 287 -3.99 0.72 18.65
C ILE A 287 -4.74 -0.09 19.73
N LEU A 288 -4.27 -1.31 20.00
CA LEU A 288 -4.87 -2.21 21.01
C LEU A 288 -4.37 -1.89 22.43
N TYR A 289 -3.19 -1.29 22.55
CA TYR A 289 -2.55 -1.00 23.83
C TYR A 289 -3.23 0.18 24.55
N ASP A 290 -3.67 -0.05 25.80
CA ASP A 290 -4.40 0.90 26.67
C ASP A 290 -5.35 1.83 25.90
N TRP A 291 -6.24 1.22 25.09
CA TRP A 291 -7.14 1.91 24.17
C TRP A 291 -7.94 3.07 24.82
N THR A 292 -8.19 2.98 26.13
CA THR A 292 -8.86 4.00 26.94
C THR A 292 -8.09 5.33 27.07
N LYS A 293 -6.78 5.32 26.81
CA LYS A 293 -5.88 6.50 26.84
C LYS A 293 -5.11 6.70 25.52
N ASN A 294 -5.36 5.87 24.51
CA ASN A 294 -4.57 5.80 23.29
C ASN A 294 -4.93 6.91 22.29
N ASP A 295 -3.97 7.73 21.87
CA ASP A 295 -4.22 8.89 20.99
C ASP A 295 -4.43 8.57 19.50
N PHE A 296 -4.30 7.31 19.08
CA PHE A 296 -4.89 6.86 17.81
C PHE A 296 -6.43 6.87 17.86
N ILE A 297 -7.04 6.67 19.04
CA ILE A 297 -8.49 6.64 19.25
C ILE A 297 -8.98 8.02 19.68
N GLN A 298 -10.04 8.54 19.07
CA GLN A 298 -10.44 9.95 19.26
C GLN A 298 -10.87 10.24 20.70
N ASP A 299 -10.39 11.35 21.28
CA ASP A 299 -10.60 11.71 22.69
C ASP A 299 -12.06 11.65 23.16
N TRP A 300 -13.03 12.09 22.34
CA TRP A 300 -14.45 12.04 22.71
C TRP A 300 -14.99 10.60 22.76
N VAL A 301 -14.47 9.68 21.93
CA VAL A 301 -14.79 8.24 21.92
C VAL A 301 -14.32 7.62 23.25
N ARG A 302 -13.07 7.91 23.65
CA ARG A 302 -12.50 7.48 24.94
C ARG A 302 -13.28 8.03 26.12
N LYS A 303 -13.59 9.33 26.12
CA LYS A 303 -14.41 9.99 27.16
C LYS A 303 -15.83 9.44 27.23
N ARG A 304 -16.45 9.11 26.09
CA ARG A 304 -17.77 8.47 26.05
C ARG A 304 -17.73 7.08 26.67
N ALA A 305 -16.75 6.25 26.28
CA ALA A 305 -16.55 4.94 26.87
C ALA A 305 -16.32 5.01 28.39
N ALA A 306 -15.41 5.89 28.85
CA ALA A 306 -15.12 6.10 30.27
C ALA A 306 -16.37 6.54 31.08
N LEU A 307 -17.22 7.39 30.50
CA LEU A 307 -18.51 7.75 31.11
C LEU A 307 -19.47 6.54 31.14
N ASN A 308 -19.61 5.82 30.02
CA ASN A 308 -20.49 4.67 29.92
C ASN A 308 -20.10 3.56 30.92
N ILE A 309 -18.80 3.27 31.10
CA ILE A 309 -18.31 2.24 32.03
C ILE A 309 -18.06 2.72 33.47
N LYS A 310 -18.46 3.96 33.83
CA LYS A 310 -18.13 4.59 35.12
C LYS A 310 -18.51 3.80 36.38
N HIS A 311 -19.52 2.92 36.31
CA HIS A 311 -19.94 2.07 37.43
C HIS A 311 -19.30 0.66 37.41
N SER A 312 -18.35 0.39 36.51
CA SER A 312 -17.66 -0.90 36.45
C SER A 312 -16.69 -1.10 37.61
N THR A 313 -16.77 -2.27 38.25
CA THR A 313 -15.70 -2.81 39.10
C THR A 313 -14.74 -3.72 38.34
N ASN A 314 -15.06 -4.12 37.10
CA ASN A 314 -14.20 -4.90 36.22
C ASN A 314 -13.18 -3.98 35.53
N LYS A 315 -11.88 -4.29 35.70
CA LYS A 315 -10.76 -3.59 35.05
C LYS A 315 -10.65 -3.86 33.54
N GLN A 316 -11.24 -4.96 33.07
CA GLN A 316 -11.29 -5.38 31.66
C GLN A 316 -12.71 -5.27 31.10
N GLN A 317 -13.44 -4.21 31.50
CA GLN A 317 -14.82 -3.98 31.05
C GLN A 317 -14.85 -3.67 29.55
N ARG A 318 -15.52 -4.54 28.78
CA ARG A 318 -15.67 -4.37 27.34
C ARG A 318 -16.58 -3.18 26.99
N HIS A 319 -16.35 -2.54 25.84
CA HIS A 319 -17.16 -1.41 25.36
C HIS A 319 -17.41 -1.46 23.83
N PRO A 320 -18.58 -1.03 23.29
CA PRO A 320 -18.86 -0.94 21.85
C PRO A 320 -17.93 -0.06 20.98
N TYR A 321 -16.95 0.63 21.59
CA TYR A 321 -15.94 1.45 20.89
C TYR A 321 -14.52 0.91 21.09
N GLU A 322 -14.37 -0.18 21.84
CA GLU A 322 -13.10 -0.86 22.00
C GLU A 322 -12.70 -1.52 20.67
N PRO A 323 -11.41 -1.51 20.31
CA PRO A 323 -10.91 -2.26 19.16
C PRO A 323 -11.42 -3.70 19.10
N CYS A 324 -11.81 -4.13 17.90
CA CYS A 324 -12.41 -5.42 17.57
C CYS A 324 -13.78 -5.75 18.18
N PHE A 325 -14.34 -4.98 19.13
CA PHE A 325 -15.55 -5.40 19.86
C PHE A 325 -16.79 -5.57 18.96
N LEU A 326 -16.98 -4.69 17.97
CA LEU A 326 -18.11 -4.76 17.03
C LEU A 326 -17.87 -5.79 15.91
N PHE A 327 -16.61 -6.11 15.60
CA PHE A 327 -16.31 -7.31 14.81
C PHE A 327 -16.73 -8.57 15.58
N GLU A 328 -16.22 -8.72 16.81
CA GLU A 328 -16.46 -9.88 17.70
C GLU A 328 -17.96 -10.10 17.98
N SER A 329 -18.72 -9.04 18.28
CA SER A 329 -20.13 -9.11 18.66
C SER A 329 -21.13 -8.97 17.51
N GLY A 330 -20.72 -8.43 16.35
CA GLY A 330 -21.63 -8.00 15.29
C GLY A 330 -21.31 -8.45 13.86
N ILE A 331 -20.05 -8.75 13.54
CA ILE A 331 -19.63 -9.19 12.19
C ILE A 331 -19.34 -10.68 12.16
N LEU A 332 -18.68 -11.21 13.19
CA LEU A 332 -18.40 -12.64 13.32
C LEU A 332 -19.67 -13.52 13.35
N PRO A 333 -20.80 -13.14 13.99
CA PRO A 333 -22.05 -13.91 13.91
C PRO A 333 -22.72 -13.95 12.52
N LEU A 334 -22.37 -12.99 11.65
CA LEU A 334 -22.82 -12.91 10.25
C LEU A 334 -21.86 -13.64 9.28
N SER A 335 -20.68 -14.05 9.77
CA SER A 335 -19.62 -14.60 8.93
C SER A 335 -20.12 -15.78 8.10
N LYS A 336 -19.70 -15.82 6.84
CA LYS A 336 -19.98 -16.91 5.89
C LYS A 336 -21.47 -17.14 5.59
N TYR A 337 -22.37 -16.25 6.02
CA TYR A 337 -23.62 -16.01 5.31
C TYR A 337 -23.30 -15.31 3.98
N PRO A 338 -23.65 -15.86 2.80
CA PRO A 338 -23.24 -15.27 1.53
C PRO A 338 -23.83 -13.88 1.30
N LEU A 339 -22.97 -12.94 0.89
CA LEU A 339 -23.29 -11.55 0.53
C LEU A 339 -22.89 -11.28 -0.92
N LYS A 340 -23.55 -10.31 -1.56
CA LYS A 340 -23.09 -9.72 -2.82
C LYS A 340 -22.09 -8.57 -2.63
N GLY A 341 -22.16 -7.87 -1.50
CA GLY A 341 -21.28 -6.75 -1.17
C GLY A 341 -21.67 -6.03 0.12
N VAL A 342 -20.95 -4.93 0.40
CA VAL A 342 -21.08 -4.10 1.61
C VAL A 342 -21.32 -2.64 1.22
N ILE A 343 -22.19 -1.96 1.97
CA ILE A 343 -22.27 -0.49 1.99
C ILE A 343 -21.89 0.06 3.37
N TRP A 344 -21.11 1.14 3.40
CA TRP A 344 -20.44 1.64 4.61
C TRP A 344 -20.57 3.18 4.77
N TYR A 345 -20.96 3.65 5.96
CA TYR A 345 -20.99 5.08 6.28
C TYR A 345 -20.41 5.34 7.68
N GLN A 346 -19.10 5.67 7.71
CA GLN A 346 -18.34 5.98 8.92
C GLN A 346 -17.12 6.85 8.60
N GLY A 347 -16.63 7.54 9.63
CA GLY A 347 -15.35 8.24 9.65
C GLY A 347 -15.30 9.35 10.70
N GLU A 348 -16.46 9.88 11.11
CA GLU A 348 -16.59 11.03 12.01
C GLU A 348 -15.96 10.82 13.40
N SER A 349 -15.76 9.56 13.79
CA SER A 349 -15.16 9.12 15.06
C SER A 349 -13.64 8.90 14.99
N ASN A 350 -13.02 9.19 13.84
CA ASN A 350 -11.59 9.02 13.56
C ASN A 350 -10.96 10.27 12.92
N THR A 351 -11.69 11.38 12.77
CA THR A 351 -11.23 12.55 12.00
C THR A 351 -10.14 13.40 12.65
N HIS A 352 -9.66 13.04 13.84
CA HIS A 352 -8.50 13.69 14.45
C HIS A 352 -7.16 13.17 13.92
N ASN A 353 -7.14 11.96 13.34
CA ASN A 353 -5.92 11.28 12.90
C ASN A 353 -6.16 10.59 11.54
N LYS A 354 -5.82 11.31 10.45
CA LYS A 354 -6.06 10.85 9.08
C LYS A 354 -5.16 9.67 8.71
N GLU A 355 -3.93 9.65 9.23
CA GLU A 355 -2.92 8.62 9.02
C GLU A 355 -3.38 7.27 9.58
N ALA A 356 -3.86 7.28 10.83
CA ALA A 356 -4.46 6.10 11.46
C ALA A 356 -5.70 5.64 10.69
N HIS A 357 -6.59 6.56 10.28
CA HIS A 357 -7.77 6.18 9.48
C HIS A 357 -7.41 5.61 8.10
N GLU A 358 -6.42 6.16 7.39
CA GLU A 358 -5.97 5.64 6.09
C GLU A 358 -5.48 4.19 6.21
N LYS A 359 -4.77 3.86 7.29
CA LYS A 359 -4.38 2.49 7.62
C LYS A 359 -5.59 1.63 8.01
N LEU A 360 -6.40 2.07 8.97
CA LEU A 360 -7.53 1.33 9.53
C LEU A 360 -8.62 1.03 8.48
N PHE A 361 -8.89 1.94 7.54
CA PHE A 361 -9.92 1.72 6.53
C PHE A 361 -9.53 0.63 5.52
N LYS A 362 -8.24 0.51 5.18
CA LYS A 362 -7.73 -0.64 4.43
C LYS A 362 -7.85 -1.94 5.23
N LEU A 363 -7.38 -1.93 6.49
CA LEU A 363 -7.44 -3.09 7.37
C LEU A 363 -8.88 -3.58 7.63
N LEU A 364 -9.85 -2.68 7.72
CA LEU A 364 -11.28 -3.02 7.81
C LEU A 364 -11.76 -3.82 6.59
N ILE A 365 -11.46 -3.32 5.39
CA ILE A 365 -11.90 -3.94 4.13
C ILE A 365 -11.22 -5.29 3.93
N ASP A 366 -9.92 -5.40 4.20
CA ASP A 366 -9.16 -6.65 4.05
C ASP A 366 -9.55 -7.70 5.12
N SER A 367 -9.81 -7.27 6.35
CA SER A 367 -10.37 -8.09 7.44
C SER A 367 -11.72 -8.69 7.05
N TRP A 368 -12.65 -7.88 6.53
CA TRP A 368 -13.98 -8.35 6.15
C TRP A 368 -13.94 -9.25 4.90
N ARG A 369 -13.11 -8.92 3.91
CA ARG A 369 -12.85 -9.79 2.75
C ARG A 369 -12.32 -11.16 3.17
N SER A 370 -11.46 -11.20 4.18
CA SER A 370 -10.95 -12.44 4.78
C SER A 370 -12.04 -13.22 5.54
N ASN A 371 -12.85 -12.53 6.36
CA ASN A 371 -13.97 -13.13 7.11
C ASN A 371 -15.00 -13.83 6.21
N TRP A 372 -15.24 -13.30 5.01
CA TRP A 372 -16.17 -13.86 4.02
C TRP A 372 -15.54 -14.78 2.97
N GLU A 373 -14.23 -15.06 3.04
CA GLU A 373 -13.50 -15.87 2.04
C GLU A 373 -13.60 -15.26 0.60
N GLN A 374 -13.72 -13.92 0.49
CA GLN A 374 -13.96 -13.18 -0.76
C GLN A 374 -13.02 -11.97 -0.94
N PRO A 375 -11.82 -12.11 -1.55
CA PRO A 375 -10.85 -11.02 -1.72
C PRO A 375 -11.34 -9.87 -2.62
N ASN A 376 -12.37 -10.10 -3.44
CA ASN A 376 -12.95 -9.11 -4.35
C ASN A 376 -14.35 -8.63 -3.91
N LEU A 377 -14.75 -8.84 -2.65
CA LEU A 377 -16.06 -8.39 -2.13
C LEU A 377 -16.23 -6.88 -2.39
N PRO A 378 -17.28 -6.45 -3.12
CA PRO A 378 -17.56 -5.03 -3.37
C PRO A 378 -17.81 -4.27 -2.06
N PHE A 379 -17.15 -3.14 -1.89
CA PHE A 379 -17.24 -2.33 -0.68
C PHE A 379 -17.45 -0.85 -1.04
N TYR A 380 -18.70 -0.40 -1.03
CA TYR A 380 -19.05 0.98 -1.37
C TYR A 380 -19.21 1.82 -0.11
N TYR A 381 -18.62 3.02 -0.10
CA TYR A 381 -18.59 3.85 1.10
C TYR A 381 -18.95 5.30 0.82
N VAL A 382 -19.38 6.00 1.87
CA VAL A 382 -19.79 7.41 1.78
C VAL A 382 -18.67 8.30 2.30
N GLN A 383 -18.22 9.24 1.46
CA GLN A 383 -17.35 10.34 1.87
C GLN A 383 -18.10 11.21 2.90
N LEU A 384 -17.43 11.63 3.97
CA LEU A 384 -18.07 12.44 5.01
C LEU A 384 -18.74 13.68 4.42
N SER A 385 -19.92 13.98 4.94
CA SER A 385 -20.69 15.15 4.52
C SER A 385 -20.05 16.46 5.01
N SER A 386 -20.56 17.58 4.55
CA SER A 386 -20.05 18.94 4.82
C SER A 386 -20.50 19.42 6.21
N ILE A 387 -19.58 19.88 7.06
CA ILE A 387 -19.84 20.41 8.42
C ILE A 387 -18.64 21.22 8.93
N ASP A 388 -18.87 22.27 9.72
CA ASP A 388 -17.81 23.20 10.13
C ASP A 388 -16.91 22.64 11.26
N ARG A 389 -15.89 21.85 10.88
CA ARG A 389 -14.91 21.21 11.78
C ARG A 389 -13.49 21.19 11.16
N PRO A 390 -12.44 21.73 11.80
CA PRO A 390 -11.15 21.99 11.16
C PRO A 390 -10.49 20.84 10.37
N SER A 391 -10.62 19.58 10.80
CA SER A 391 -9.97 18.43 10.14
C SER A 391 -10.73 17.85 8.94
N TRP A 392 -11.95 18.34 8.65
CA TRP A 392 -12.85 17.69 7.69
C TRP A 392 -12.38 17.74 6.23
N THR A 393 -11.59 18.75 5.85
CA THR A 393 -11.06 18.90 4.48
C THR A 393 -10.07 17.78 4.16
N TRP A 394 -9.06 17.63 4.99
CA TRP A 394 -8.04 16.58 4.90
C TRP A 394 -8.62 15.16 4.98
N PHE A 395 -9.64 14.96 5.83
CA PHE A 395 -10.28 13.64 5.96
C PHE A 395 -11.17 13.29 4.76
N ARG A 396 -11.87 14.25 4.16
CA ARG A 396 -12.59 14.01 2.91
C ARG A 396 -11.61 13.70 1.77
N ASP A 397 -10.45 14.36 1.70
CA ASP A 397 -9.41 14.02 0.71
C ASP A 397 -8.77 12.65 0.94
N SER A 398 -8.54 12.23 2.19
CA SER A 398 -8.03 10.87 2.45
C SER A 398 -9.03 9.80 2.01
N GLN A 399 -10.31 9.99 2.30
CA GLN A 399 -11.38 9.13 1.77
C GLN A 399 -11.41 9.10 0.24
N ARG A 400 -11.14 10.22 -0.46
CA ARG A 400 -10.99 10.25 -1.93
C ARG A 400 -9.78 9.43 -2.40
N ARG A 401 -8.61 9.59 -1.77
CA ARG A 401 -7.38 8.88 -2.15
C ARG A 401 -7.47 7.37 -1.92
N LEU A 402 -8.12 6.93 -0.85
CA LEU A 402 -8.32 5.51 -0.52
C LEU A 402 -9.07 4.74 -1.62
N MET A 403 -9.94 5.40 -2.39
CA MET A 403 -10.63 4.78 -3.53
C MET A 403 -9.67 4.37 -4.67
N LYS A 404 -8.53 5.06 -4.81
CA LYS A 404 -7.51 4.72 -5.82
C LYS A 404 -6.64 3.54 -5.38
N SER A 405 -6.39 3.38 -4.07
CA SER A 405 -5.48 2.35 -3.53
C SER A 405 -6.17 1.06 -3.09
N ILE A 406 -7.50 1.05 -2.88
CA ILE A 406 -8.25 -0.13 -2.46
C ILE A 406 -9.15 -0.63 -3.62
N PRO A 407 -8.82 -1.76 -4.27
CA PRO A 407 -9.58 -2.27 -5.41
C PRO A 407 -10.98 -2.77 -5.02
N ASN A 408 -11.88 -2.82 -6.00
CA ASN A 408 -13.29 -3.21 -5.83
C ASN A 408 -14.04 -2.37 -4.76
N THR A 409 -13.71 -1.07 -4.70
CA THR A 409 -14.41 -0.06 -3.91
C THR A 409 -15.07 0.99 -4.80
N GLY A 410 -15.84 1.89 -4.19
CA GLY A 410 -16.45 3.04 -4.84
C GLY A 410 -16.96 4.03 -3.80
N MET A 411 -16.75 5.32 -4.03
CA MET A 411 -17.02 6.38 -3.05
C MET A 411 -18.21 7.25 -3.49
N VAL A 412 -19.17 7.41 -2.59
CA VAL A 412 -20.28 8.35 -2.72
C VAL A 412 -19.90 9.69 -2.10
N VAL A 413 -19.88 10.75 -2.92
CA VAL A 413 -19.80 12.13 -2.45
C VAL A 413 -21.12 12.50 -1.77
N SER A 414 -21.05 13.08 -0.57
CA SER A 414 -22.22 13.53 0.20
C SER A 414 -22.11 14.95 0.77
N SER A 415 -21.06 15.70 0.41
CA SER A 415 -20.81 17.06 0.92
C SER A 415 -21.84 18.09 0.45
N ASP A 416 -22.50 17.84 -0.68
CA ASP A 416 -23.64 18.62 -1.17
C ASP A 416 -24.90 18.51 -0.29
N GLN A 417 -24.98 17.46 0.55
CA GLN A 417 -26.10 17.21 1.46
C GLN A 417 -25.76 17.54 2.92
N GLY A 418 -24.70 18.31 3.19
CA GLY A 418 -24.25 18.58 4.56
C GLY A 418 -24.98 19.71 5.27
N ASP A 419 -24.75 19.79 6.59
CA ASP A 419 -25.28 20.82 7.48
C ASP A 419 -24.10 21.41 8.28
N SER A 420 -24.08 22.73 8.45
CA SER A 420 -22.96 23.42 9.10
C SER A 420 -22.89 23.16 10.61
N LEU A 421 -23.99 22.77 11.24
CA LEU A 421 -24.14 22.61 12.69
C LEU A 421 -24.37 21.15 13.10
N ASP A 422 -25.11 20.36 12.29
CA ASP A 422 -25.38 18.94 12.57
C ASP A 422 -24.55 17.99 11.70
N VAL A 423 -24.01 16.94 12.32
CA VAL A 423 -23.25 15.87 11.64
C VAL A 423 -24.17 14.78 11.09
N HIS A 424 -25.49 14.88 11.33
CA HIS A 424 -26.53 13.94 10.89
C HIS A 424 -27.51 14.55 9.88
N PRO A 425 -27.05 15.05 8.71
CA PRO A 425 -27.92 15.76 7.77
C PRO A 425 -29.11 14.93 7.30
N ILE A 426 -30.30 15.52 7.30
CA ILE A 426 -31.57 14.78 7.18
C ILE A 426 -31.90 14.26 5.77
N ASN A 427 -31.24 14.76 4.71
CA ASN A 427 -31.51 14.30 3.35
C ASN A 427 -30.69 13.04 2.99
N LYS A 428 -31.15 11.88 3.48
CA LYS A 428 -30.47 10.59 3.24
C LYS A 428 -30.74 9.95 1.88
N LYS A 429 -31.73 10.44 1.12
CA LYS A 429 -32.21 9.81 -0.12
C LYS A 429 -31.15 9.78 -1.24
N PRO A 430 -30.51 10.91 -1.61
CA PRO A 430 -29.44 10.91 -2.61
C PRO A 430 -28.25 10.03 -2.23
N ILE A 431 -27.99 9.82 -0.93
CA ILE A 431 -26.84 9.04 -0.47
C ILE A 431 -27.07 7.53 -0.72
N GLY A 432 -28.26 7.02 -0.37
CA GLY A 432 -28.62 5.62 -0.64
C GLY A 432 -28.76 5.34 -2.14
N GLU A 433 -29.32 6.28 -2.90
CA GLU A 433 -29.43 6.21 -4.36
C GLU A 433 -28.04 6.19 -5.04
N ARG A 434 -27.10 7.04 -4.62
CA ARG A 434 -25.73 7.04 -5.14
C ARG A 434 -24.95 5.75 -4.83
N LEU A 435 -25.19 5.12 -3.67
CA LEU A 435 -24.66 3.78 -3.39
C LEU A 435 -25.28 2.74 -4.34
N GLY A 436 -26.54 2.91 -4.72
CA GLY A 436 -27.23 2.10 -5.71
C GLY A 436 -26.59 2.21 -7.09
N TYR A 437 -26.27 3.43 -7.55
CA TYR A 437 -25.58 3.64 -8.83
C TYR A 437 -24.21 2.94 -8.90
N TRP A 438 -23.43 2.99 -7.81
CA TRP A 438 -22.16 2.25 -7.71
C TRP A 438 -22.36 0.73 -7.85
N ALA A 439 -23.35 0.16 -7.16
CA ALA A 439 -23.65 -1.27 -7.26
C ALA A 439 -24.18 -1.66 -8.64
N LEU A 440 -25.13 -0.91 -9.22
CA LEU A 440 -25.68 -1.18 -10.55
C LEU A 440 -24.59 -1.18 -11.62
N ASN A 441 -23.73 -0.15 -11.65
CA ASN A 441 -22.63 -0.08 -12.60
C ASN A 441 -21.56 -1.16 -12.36
N ARG A 442 -20.97 -1.21 -11.15
CA ARG A 442 -19.72 -1.96 -10.88
C ARG A 442 -19.94 -3.40 -10.36
N THR A 443 -21.12 -3.73 -9.84
CA THR A 443 -21.47 -5.09 -9.37
C THR A 443 -22.45 -5.83 -10.29
N TYR A 444 -23.28 -5.10 -11.04
CA TYR A 444 -24.29 -5.68 -11.93
C TYR A 444 -24.10 -5.37 -13.43
N GLY A 445 -23.08 -4.57 -13.79
CA GLY A 445 -22.73 -4.32 -15.20
C GLY A 445 -23.67 -3.39 -15.95
N TYR A 446 -24.46 -2.56 -15.25
CA TYR A 446 -25.35 -1.58 -15.88
C TYR A 446 -24.51 -0.36 -16.32
N GLU A 447 -23.76 -0.49 -17.41
CA GLU A 447 -22.80 0.52 -17.89
C GLU A 447 -23.42 1.91 -18.13
N ASN A 448 -24.69 1.96 -18.54
CA ASN A 448 -25.46 3.19 -18.74
C ASN A 448 -25.80 3.94 -17.44
N VAL A 449 -25.67 3.31 -16.27
CA VAL A 449 -25.85 3.96 -14.96
C VAL A 449 -24.51 4.57 -14.54
N LEU A 450 -24.44 5.90 -14.47
CA LEU A 450 -23.22 6.60 -14.08
C LEU A 450 -23.00 6.50 -12.56
N PRO A 451 -21.91 5.89 -12.06
CA PRO A 451 -21.78 5.57 -10.64
C PRO A 451 -21.44 6.77 -9.74
N SER A 452 -20.88 7.84 -10.29
CA SER A 452 -20.37 8.97 -9.50
C SER A 452 -20.45 10.33 -10.21
N GLY A 453 -20.19 11.38 -9.45
CA GLY A 453 -19.89 12.73 -9.96
C GLY A 453 -18.45 12.83 -10.49
N PRO A 454 -18.01 14.03 -10.90
CA PRO A 454 -16.63 14.25 -11.33
C PRO A 454 -15.62 13.86 -10.24
N LEU A 455 -14.79 12.86 -10.54
CA LEU A 455 -13.73 12.38 -9.66
C LEU A 455 -12.38 12.84 -10.22
N PHE A 456 -11.61 13.56 -9.41
CA PHE A 456 -10.32 14.13 -9.83
C PHE A 456 -9.40 13.04 -10.44
N ARG A 457 -8.92 13.30 -11.67
CA ARG A 457 -8.00 12.41 -12.39
C ARG A 457 -6.61 13.01 -12.55
N SER A 458 -6.49 14.24 -13.05
CA SER A 458 -5.21 14.95 -13.21
C SER A 458 -5.37 16.47 -13.15
N ALA A 459 -4.25 17.16 -12.89
CA ALA A 459 -4.11 18.60 -13.04
C ALA A 459 -2.83 18.88 -13.84
N GLU A 460 -2.93 19.71 -14.87
CA GLU A 460 -1.82 20.22 -15.67
C GLU A 460 -1.66 21.72 -15.40
N PHE A 461 -0.45 22.15 -15.05
CA PHE A 461 -0.16 23.53 -14.65
C PHE A 461 0.63 24.21 -15.78
N ARG A 462 -0.03 25.11 -16.53
CA ARG A 462 0.55 25.81 -17.69
C ARG A 462 -0.15 27.15 -17.95
N ASP A 463 0.50 28.07 -18.65
CA ASP A 463 -0.09 29.33 -19.14
C ASP A 463 -0.73 30.22 -18.05
N GLY A 464 -0.23 30.12 -16.81
CA GLY A 464 -0.81 30.81 -15.65
C GLY A 464 -2.14 30.24 -15.12
N ALA A 465 -2.52 29.05 -15.57
CA ALA A 465 -3.74 28.35 -15.19
C ALA A 465 -3.48 26.88 -14.81
N VAL A 466 -4.51 26.24 -14.27
CA VAL A 466 -4.52 24.82 -13.94
C VAL A 466 -5.65 24.15 -14.71
N TYR A 467 -5.32 23.20 -15.57
CA TYR A 467 -6.27 22.42 -16.38
C TYR A 467 -6.54 21.09 -15.69
N VAL A 468 -7.75 20.90 -15.18
CA VAL A 468 -8.16 19.75 -14.36
C VAL A 468 -9.03 18.79 -15.17
N SER A 469 -8.66 17.51 -15.20
CA SER A 469 -9.46 16.44 -15.79
C SER A 469 -10.13 15.57 -14.72
N PHE A 470 -11.27 14.97 -15.07
CA PHE A 470 -12.10 14.18 -14.17
C PHE A 470 -12.57 12.87 -14.81
N ASP A 471 -12.48 11.78 -14.06
CA ASP A 471 -13.28 10.59 -14.36
C ASP A 471 -14.76 10.89 -14.07
N TYR A 472 -15.66 10.35 -14.90
CA TYR A 472 -17.11 10.66 -14.88
C TYR A 472 -17.45 12.15 -15.04
N GLY A 473 -16.53 12.94 -15.60
CA GLY A 473 -16.69 14.39 -15.84
C GLY A 473 -17.55 14.81 -17.03
N ASP A 474 -18.24 13.89 -17.71
CA ASP A 474 -19.00 14.22 -18.92
C ASP A 474 -20.13 15.25 -18.63
N GLY A 475 -20.10 16.38 -19.35
CA GLY A 475 -21.00 17.52 -19.14
C GLY A 475 -20.80 18.23 -17.80
N LEU A 476 -19.56 18.62 -17.47
CA LEU A 476 -19.26 19.49 -16.33
C LEU A 476 -20.10 20.77 -16.34
N ARG A 477 -20.70 21.11 -15.20
CA ARG A 477 -21.42 22.37 -14.97
C ARG A 477 -21.57 22.65 -13.48
N SER A 478 -22.05 23.84 -13.13
CA SER A 478 -22.62 24.11 -11.81
C SER A 478 -23.99 23.45 -11.66
N VAL A 479 -24.37 23.08 -10.43
CA VAL A 479 -25.68 22.47 -10.11
C VAL A 479 -26.87 23.41 -10.34
N ASP A 480 -26.62 24.72 -10.28
CA ASP A 480 -27.59 25.82 -10.24
C ASP A 480 -27.48 26.79 -11.43
N GLY A 481 -26.50 26.59 -12.32
CA GLY A 481 -26.21 27.52 -13.42
C GLY A 481 -25.44 28.79 -13.01
N ALA A 482 -25.07 28.93 -11.73
CA ALA A 482 -24.19 30.00 -11.26
C ALA A 482 -22.73 29.74 -11.70
N PRO A 483 -21.82 30.72 -11.58
CA PRO A 483 -20.39 30.47 -11.77
C PRO A 483 -19.88 29.31 -10.89
N LEU A 484 -18.88 28.56 -11.39
CA LEU A 484 -18.23 27.51 -10.60
C LEU A 484 -17.49 28.11 -9.41
N CYS A 485 -17.69 27.55 -8.22
CA CYS A 485 -17.22 28.12 -6.96
C CYS A 485 -16.37 27.13 -6.13
N ALA A 486 -15.79 27.64 -5.03
CA ALA A 486 -14.93 26.90 -4.11
C ALA A 486 -13.69 26.23 -4.76
N PHE A 487 -13.17 26.83 -5.84
CA PHE A 487 -11.82 26.60 -6.36
C PHE A 487 -10.85 27.63 -5.78
N GLU A 488 -9.66 27.17 -5.41
CA GLU A 488 -8.57 28.02 -4.91
C GLU A 488 -7.23 27.54 -5.48
N VAL A 489 -6.32 28.47 -5.79
CA VAL A 489 -4.97 28.19 -6.30
C VAL A 489 -3.91 28.96 -5.53
N ALA A 490 -2.65 28.48 -5.56
CA ALA A 490 -1.51 29.13 -4.91
C ALA A 490 -0.21 28.95 -5.73
N GLU A 491 0.76 29.86 -5.60
CA GLU A 491 2.16 29.64 -6.04
C GLU A 491 2.99 28.92 -4.97
N GLU A 492 2.66 29.15 -3.70
CA GLU A 492 3.31 28.59 -2.51
C GLU A 492 2.28 27.91 -1.59
N GLU A 493 2.65 26.78 -0.97
CA GLU A 493 1.71 26.02 -0.14
C GLU A 493 1.24 26.83 1.07
N GLY A 494 -0.08 26.89 1.25
CA GLY A 494 -0.74 27.66 2.32
C GLY A 494 -1.31 28.99 1.85
N PHE A 495 -0.68 29.66 0.87
CA PHE A 495 -1.08 30.97 0.36
C PHE A 495 -2.09 30.87 -0.79
N TYR A 496 -3.24 30.27 -0.48
CA TYR A 496 -4.31 30.01 -1.44
C TYR A 496 -5.27 31.20 -1.62
N GLU A 497 -5.47 31.59 -2.87
CA GLU A 497 -6.43 32.61 -3.30
C GLU A 497 -7.62 31.98 -4.05
N PRO A 498 -8.84 32.54 -3.94
CA PRO A 498 -9.99 32.09 -4.73
C PRO A 498 -9.73 32.17 -6.23
N ALA A 499 -10.17 31.15 -6.98
CA ALA A 499 -9.92 31.03 -8.42
C ALA A 499 -11.22 31.05 -9.23
N THR A 500 -11.17 31.65 -10.42
CA THR A 500 -12.19 31.49 -11.46
C THR A 500 -12.01 30.12 -12.12
N ALA A 501 -13.09 29.35 -12.24
CA ALA A 501 -13.10 28.07 -12.94
C ALA A 501 -14.11 28.12 -14.11
N ILE A 502 -13.66 27.71 -15.30
CA ILE A 502 -14.47 27.61 -16.52
C ILE A 502 -14.30 26.25 -17.18
N VAL A 503 -15.33 25.80 -17.90
CA VAL A 503 -15.29 24.53 -18.66
C VAL A 503 -14.73 24.80 -20.06
N GLU A 504 -13.61 24.17 -20.39
CA GLU A 504 -13.01 24.16 -21.74
C GLU A 504 -12.76 22.70 -22.14
N ASP A 505 -13.31 22.25 -23.27
CA ASP A 505 -13.13 20.90 -23.83
C ASP A 505 -13.28 19.72 -22.85
N ASN A 506 -14.35 19.74 -22.04
CA ASN A 506 -14.66 18.80 -20.95
C ASN A 506 -13.64 18.74 -19.79
N CYS A 507 -12.66 19.64 -19.77
CA CYS A 507 -11.78 19.91 -18.64
C CYS A 507 -12.23 21.19 -17.90
N LEU A 508 -11.70 21.43 -16.70
CA LEU A 508 -11.79 22.75 -16.06
C LEU A 508 -10.48 23.50 -16.18
N LYS A 509 -10.55 24.75 -16.63
CA LYS A 509 -9.45 25.72 -16.54
C LYS A 509 -9.69 26.59 -15.32
N VAL A 510 -8.75 26.57 -14.40
CA VAL A 510 -8.83 27.22 -13.09
C VAL A 510 -7.68 28.20 -12.95
N TYR A 511 -7.99 29.48 -12.72
CA TYR A 511 -6.99 30.55 -12.71
C TYR A 511 -7.38 31.69 -11.75
N ASN A 512 -6.39 32.50 -11.36
CA ASN A 512 -6.58 33.74 -10.62
C ASN A 512 -5.73 34.82 -11.31
N THR A 513 -6.22 36.07 -11.41
CA THR A 513 -5.52 37.11 -12.20
C THR A 513 -4.21 37.59 -11.56
N ASN A 514 -4.04 37.38 -10.26
CA ASN A 514 -2.90 37.88 -9.48
C ASN A 514 -1.79 36.84 -9.39
N ILE A 515 -2.16 35.55 -9.41
CA ILE A 515 -1.26 34.40 -9.47
C ILE A 515 -0.86 34.15 -10.94
N LYS A 516 0.43 34.13 -11.22
CA LYS A 516 1.01 33.94 -12.56
C LYS A 516 1.61 32.55 -12.75
N ASN A 517 2.05 31.90 -11.67
CA ASN A 517 2.66 30.58 -11.69
C ASN A 517 1.96 29.67 -10.67
N PRO A 518 0.67 29.32 -10.87
CA PRO A 518 0.00 28.42 -9.94
C PRO A 518 0.76 27.09 -9.84
N ARG A 519 1.07 26.68 -8.63
CA ARG A 519 1.72 25.40 -8.28
C ARG A 519 0.86 24.52 -7.39
N PHE A 520 -0.27 25.02 -6.91
CA PHE A 520 -1.22 24.26 -6.10
C PHE A 520 -2.64 24.60 -6.49
N ILE A 521 -3.53 23.61 -6.40
CA ILE A 521 -4.97 23.75 -6.59
C ILE A 521 -5.72 22.96 -5.51
N ARG A 522 -6.86 23.48 -5.07
CA ARG A 522 -7.82 22.75 -4.23
C ARG A 522 -9.27 23.11 -4.59
N TYR A 523 -10.18 22.16 -4.37
CA TYR A 523 -11.60 22.30 -4.66
C TYR A 523 -12.46 21.82 -3.48
N GLY A 524 -13.44 22.64 -3.08
CA GLY A 524 -14.32 22.37 -1.95
C GLY A 524 -13.57 22.24 -0.61
N TRP A 525 -12.43 22.91 -0.48
CA TRP A 525 -11.48 22.77 0.64
C TRP A 525 -11.86 23.61 1.86
N GLN A 526 -13.16 23.64 2.17
CA GLN A 526 -13.71 24.24 3.38
C GLN A 526 -14.31 23.11 4.23
N PRO A 527 -14.28 23.18 5.57
CA PRO A 527 -14.93 22.18 6.42
C PRO A 527 -16.41 22.02 6.10
N PHE A 528 -17.17 23.13 6.19
CA PHE A 528 -18.45 23.28 5.53
C PHE A 528 -18.24 24.02 4.20
N THR A 529 -18.55 23.37 3.08
CA THR A 529 -18.45 23.94 1.73
C THR A 529 -19.80 23.93 1.00
N ARG A 530 -19.96 24.84 0.04
CA ARG A 530 -21.09 24.93 -0.92
C ARG A 530 -20.64 24.73 -2.37
N ALA A 531 -19.53 24.00 -2.57
CA ALA A 531 -18.93 23.74 -3.87
C ALA A 531 -19.94 23.10 -4.86
N ASN A 532 -20.09 23.69 -6.05
CA ASN A 532 -21.25 23.46 -6.93
C ASN A 532 -20.99 22.64 -8.21
N LEU A 533 -19.78 22.11 -8.44
CA LEU A 533 -19.46 21.31 -9.63
C LEU A 533 -20.20 19.97 -9.64
N VAL A 534 -20.92 19.71 -10.72
CA VAL A 534 -21.58 18.44 -11.06
C VAL A 534 -21.26 18.01 -12.50
N ASN A 535 -21.54 16.75 -12.84
CA ASN A 535 -21.58 16.28 -14.22
C ASN A 535 -23.00 16.36 -14.82
N LYS A 536 -23.19 15.85 -16.05
CA LYS A 536 -24.49 15.86 -16.76
C LYS A 536 -25.65 15.24 -15.99
N MET A 537 -25.38 14.32 -15.07
CA MET A 537 -26.37 13.63 -14.22
C MET A 537 -26.69 14.40 -12.93
N GLY A 538 -26.06 15.56 -12.68
CA GLY A 538 -26.21 16.29 -11.43
C GLY A 538 -25.49 15.67 -10.23
N LEU A 539 -24.57 14.71 -10.48
CA LEU A 539 -23.79 14.08 -9.42
C LEU A 539 -22.58 14.96 -9.03
N PRO A 540 -22.36 15.25 -7.74
CA PRO A 540 -21.40 16.26 -7.28
C PRO A 540 -19.96 15.76 -7.28
N ALA A 541 -19.04 16.68 -7.57
CA ALA A 541 -17.61 16.42 -7.55
C ALA A 541 -17.05 16.30 -6.12
N SER A 542 -16.02 15.47 -5.96
CA SER A 542 -15.38 15.24 -4.66
C SER A 542 -14.32 16.31 -4.32
N THR A 543 -14.17 16.66 -3.04
CA THR A 543 -13.11 17.56 -2.56
C THR A 543 -11.72 16.97 -2.82
N PHE A 544 -10.82 17.78 -3.36
CA PHE A 544 -9.42 17.42 -3.63
C PHE A 544 -8.47 18.59 -3.36
N ARG A 545 -7.20 18.28 -3.10
CA ARG A 545 -6.05 19.18 -3.19
C ARG A 545 -4.92 18.49 -3.95
N VAL A 546 -4.23 19.22 -4.82
CA VAL A 546 -3.09 18.74 -5.61
C VAL A 546 -2.03 19.83 -5.74
N ALA A 547 -0.77 19.42 -5.66
CA ALA A 547 0.39 20.23 -6.03
C ALA A 547 0.83 19.88 -7.45
N ALA A 548 1.41 20.84 -8.16
CA ALA A 548 2.23 20.60 -9.33
C ALA A 548 3.45 19.76 -8.91
N SER A 549 3.80 18.76 -9.70
CA SER A 549 5.06 18.03 -9.55
C SER A 549 6.24 19.00 -9.57
N ALA A 550 7.20 18.85 -8.66
CA ALA A 550 8.36 19.73 -8.65
C ALA A 550 9.23 19.51 -9.90
N ALA A 551 9.51 20.62 -10.60
CA ALA A 551 10.17 20.69 -11.90
C ALA A 551 9.47 19.85 -12.99
N CYS A 552 8.80 20.51 -13.93
CA CYS A 552 8.24 19.85 -15.11
C CYS A 552 9.37 19.54 -16.10
N VAL A 553 10.14 18.48 -15.81
CA VAL A 553 11.19 17.99 -16.72
C VAL A 553 10.53 17.33 -17.92
N ILE A 554 10.21 18.13 -18.94
CA ILE A 554 9.56 17.67 -20.16
C ILE A 554 10.64 17.13 -21.09
N ILE A 555 10.41 15.92 -21.62
CA ILE A 555 11.19 15.41 -22.76
C ILE A 555 10.63 16.07 -24.02
N ASP A 556 11.41 17.00 -24.56
CA ASP A 556 11.07 17.77 -25.76
C ASP A 556 11.18 16.92 -27.04
N LYS A 557 12.18 16.04 -27.08
CA LYS A 557 12.49 15.22 -28.25
C LYS A 557 13.19 13.93 -27.82
N VAL A 558 12.84 12.82 -28.47
CA VAL A 558 13.62 11.57 -28.45
C VAL A 558 14.10 11.32 -29.88
N SER A 559 15.40 11.08 -30.04
CA SER A 559 16.05 10.87 -31.35
C SER A 559 16.94 9.65 -31.29
N GLN A 560 16.62 8.62 -32.08
CA GLN A 560 17.56 7.50 -32.30
C GLN A 560 18.69 7.98 -33.21
N MET A 561 19.92 7.93 -32.72
CA MET A 561 21.08 8.47 -33.42
C MET A 561 21.57 7.48 -34.49
N GLN A 562 21.80 8.01 -35.69
CA GLN A 562 22.39 7.28 -36.80
C GLN A 562 23.91 7.38 -36.73
N GLY A 563 24.59 6.24 -36.91
CA GLY A 563 26.05 6.15 -36.89
C GLY A 563 26.61 5.54 -35.61
N PHE A 564 27.34 4.43 -35.78
CA PHE A 564 28.12 3.74 -34.75
C PHE A 564 29.39 3.16 -35.41
N PRO A 565 30.56 3.04 -34.74
CA PRO A 565 31.81 2.64 -35.41
C PRO A 565 31.74 1.27 -36.13
N GLN A 566 32.03 1.27 -37.44
CA GLN A 566 31.94 0.09 -38.32
C GLN A 566 33.29 -0.58 -38.65
N GLU A 567 34.44 0.03 -38.30
CA GLU A 567 35.78 -0.49 -38.63
C GLU A 567 36.03 -1.93 -38.13
N ASN A 568 35.36 -2.32 -37.05
CA ASN A 568 35.50 -3.61 -36.40
C ASN A 568 34.13 -4.27 -36.34
N GLU A 569 33.84 -5.18 -37.26
CA GLU A 569 32.57 -5.92 -37.42
C GLU A 569 32.05 -6.53 -36.09
N ASN A 570 32.96 -6.90 -35.19
CA ASN A 570 32.60 -7.45 -33.89
C ASN A 570 32.18 -6.35 -32.90
N PHE A 571 32.82 -5.18 -32.93
CA PHE A 571 32.44 -4.01 -32.13
C PHE A 571 31.15 -3.36 -32.65
N ALA A 572 30.96 -3.32 -33.96
CA ALA A 572 29.80 -2.74 -34.66
C ALA A 572 28.44 -3.34 -34.23
N LYS A 573 28.44 -4.52 -33.59
CA LYS A 573 27.27 -5.17 -32.97
C LYS A 573 26.89 -4.59 -31.60
N GLY A 574 27.58 -3.53 -31.16
CA GLY A 574 27.37 -2.87 -29.87
C GLY A 574 28.11 -3.52 -28.71
N VAL A 575 28.22 -2.80 -27.60
CA VAL A 575 28.94 -3.22 -26.38
C VAL A 575 28.17 -2.82 -25.12
N SER A 576 28.38 -3.55 -24.03
CA SER A 576 27.90 -3.16 -22.69
C SER A 576 29.08 -2.78 -21.80
N ALA A 577 28.80 -1.85 -20.89
CA ALA A 577 29.72 -1.29 -19.91
C ALA A 577 31.03 -0.76 -20.53
N CYS A 578 30.88 -0.04 -21.65
CA CYS A 578 31.89 0.85 -22.19
C CYS A 578 32.00 2.13 -21.35
N TYR A 579 33.18 2.73 -21.37
CA TYR A 579 33.46 4.01 -20.75
C TYR A 579 33.05 5.11 -21.75
N ALA A 580 32.31 6.12 -21.30
CA ALA A 580 31.87 7.21 -22.18
C ALA A 580 31.82 8.57 -21.46
N GLY A 581 31.81 9.64 -22.25
CA GLY A 581 31.71 11.01 -21.76
C GLY A 581 31.94 12.03 -22.88
N ILE A 582 32.23 13.27 -22.50
CA ILE A 582 32.60 14.35 -23.42
C ILE A 582 34.11 14.60 -23.31
N ALA A 583 34.79 14.71 -24.45
CA ALA A 583 36.19 15.12 -24.53
C ALA A 583 36.40 16.07 -25.72
N ALA A 584 37.01 17.25 -25.47
CA ALA A 584 37.17 18.31 -26.47
C ALA A 584 35.86 18.68 -27.22
N GLY A 585 34.71 18.65 -26.52
CA GLY A 585 33.39 18.92 -27.10
C GLY A 585 32.77 17.78 -27.93
N LYS A 586 33.47 16.64 -28.06
CA LYS A 586 33.03 15.46 -28.81
C LYS A 586 32.54 14.37 -27.87
N LEU A 587 31.55 13.58 -28.31
CA LEU A 587 31.18 12.34 -27.62
C LEU A 587 32.35 11.35 -27.73
N LEU A 588 32.72 10.70 -26.64
CA LEU A 588 33.79 9.70 -26.60
C LEU A 588 33.22 8.36 -26.09
N ILE A 589 33.60 7.27 -26.75
CA ILE A 589 33.36 5.88 -26.29
C ILE A 589 34.70 5.14 -26.28
N ALA A 590 35.00 4.45 -25.18
CA ALA A 590 36.17 3.60 -25.03
C ALA A 590 35.82 2.22 -24.45
N GLY A 591 36.44 1.17 -24.99
CA GLY A 591 36.34 -0.18 -24.47
C GLY A 591 34.93 -0.80 -24.51
N GLY A 592 34.54 -1.49 -23.43
CA GLY A 592 33.29 -2.25 -23.35
C GLY A 592 33.43 -3.72 -23.78
N CYS A 593 32.33 -4.49 -23.71
CA CYS A 593 32.34 -5.94 -23.99
C CYS A 593 31.09 -6.45 -24.72
N ASN A 594 31.21 -7.55 -25.46
CA ASN A 594 30.09 -8.25 -26.10
C ASN A 594 30.34 -9.75 -26.35
N PHE A 595 29.36 -10.44 -26.95
CA PHE A 595 29.41 -11.84 -27.35
C PHE A 595 29.24 -11.93 -28.89
N PRO A 596 30.31 -11.70 -29.68
CA PRO A 596 30.16 -11.25 -31.07
C PRO A 596 29.98 -12.36 -32.11
N LYS A 597 30.10 -13.63 -31.69
CA LYS A 597 30.02 -14.83 -32.56
C LYS A 597 28.96 -15.82 -32.08
N ILE A 598 29.08 -16.26 -30.83
CA ILE A 598 28.20 -17.25 -30.20
C ILE A 598 27.51 -16.55 -29.01
N PRO A 599 26.18 -16.63 -28.85
CA PRO A 599 25.48 -16.09 -27.69
C PRO A 599 25.89 -16.76 -26.38
N VAL A 600 25.72 -16.06 -25.25
CA VAL A 600 26.06 -16.59 -23.91
C VAL A 600 25.32 -17.90 -23.58
N HIS A 601 24.06 -18.05 -23.99
CA HIS A 601 23.27 -19.28 -23.77
C HIS A 601 23.78 -20.49 -24.57
N ALA A 602 24.63 -20.27 -25.57
CA ALA A 602 25.26 -21.31 -26.38
C ALA A 602 26.75 -21.49 -26.02
N GLY A 603 27.17 -21.05 -24.83
CA GLY A 603 28.55 -21.19 -24.33
C GLY A 603 29.55 -20.20 -24.93
N GLY A 604 29.08 -19.12 -25.56
CA GLY A 604 29.95 -18.14 -26.20
C GLY A 604 30.83 -17.36 -25.22
N SER A 605 32.12 -17.22 -25.54
CA SER A 605 33.07 -16.41 -24.78
C SER A 605 32.77 -14.92 -24.91
N LYS A 606 32.82 -14.19 -23.79
CA LYS A 606 32.73 -12.72 -23.77
C LYS A 606 34.04 -12.12 -24.30
N LYS A 607 33.96 -11.21 -25.26
CA LYS A 607 35.09 -10.45 -25.79
C LYS A 607 35.10 -9.03 -25.23
N TYR A 608 36.29 -8.54 -24.89
CA TYR A 608 36.50 -7.17 -24.41
C TYR A 608 37.22 -6.32 -25.49
N TYR A 609 37.01 -5.02 -25.46
CA TYR A 609 37.57 -4.07 -26.42
C TYR A 609 38.45 -3.03 -25.74
N ARG A 610 39.36 -2.44 -26.53
CA ARG A 610 40.25 -1.35 -26.10
C ARG A 610 40.20 -0.13 -27.00
N ASP A 611 39.44 -0.16 -28.09
CA ASP A 611 39.38 0.94 -29.05
C ASP A 611 38.73 2.18 -28.41
N ILE A 612 39.23 3.37 -28.79
CA ILE A 612 38.70 4.67 -28.40
C ILE A 612 38.19 5.35 -29.66
N TYR A 613 36.91 5.72 -29.66
CA TYR A 613 36.27 6.46 -30.73
C TYR A 613 35.72 7.80 -30.22
N THR A 614 35.80 8.83 -31.06
CA THR A 614 35.18 10.14 -30.84
C THR A 614 34.13 10.40 -31.92
N ALA A 615 33.09 11.15 -31.61
CA ALA A 615 32.09 11.59 -32.58
C ALA A 615 31.74 13.07 -32.45
N GLU A 616 31.66 13.72 -33.62
CA GLU A 616 30.97 14.99 -33.79
C GLU A 616 29.49 14.78 -34.10
N LEU A 617 28.65 15.66 -33.56
CA LEU A 617 27.24 15.76 -33.93
C LEU A 617 27.12 16.54 -35.24
N SER A 618 27.23 15.84 -36.37
CA SER A 618 27.25 16.46 -37.71
C SER A 618 25.89 17.05 -38.14
N LYS A 619 24.80 16.52 -37.57
CA LYS A 619 23.39 16.93 -37.71
C LYS A 619 22.64 16.44 -36.46
N ASP A 620 21.46 16.99 -36.18
CA ASP A 620 20.53 16.65 -35.09
C ASP A 620 20.45 15.17 -34.68
N SER A 621 20.59 14.24 -35.63
CA SER A 621 20.45 12.81 -35.44
C SER A 621 21.60 11.97 -36.01
N VAL A 622 22.76 12.55 -36.35
CA VAL A 622 23.85 11.84 -37.05
C VAL A 622 25.21 12.04 -36.36
N LEU A 623 25.76 10.95 -35.83
CA LEU A 623 27.07 10.88 -35.18
C LEU A 623 28.13 10.39 -36.15
N VAL A 624 29.12 11.23 -36.45
CA VAL A 624 30.26 10.88 -37.32
C VAL A 624 31.42 10.42 -36.46
N TRP A 625 31.53 9.09 -36.30
CA TRP A 625 32.56 8.45 -35.50
C TRP A 625 33.91 8.39 -36.21
N GLN A 626 34.98 8.68 -35.48
CA GLN A 626 36.38 8.50 -35.88
C GLN A 626 37.14 7.76 -34.78
N ARG A 627 38.15 6.97 -35.14
CA ARG A 627 38.96 6.20 -34.19
C ARG A 627 40.15 7.00 -33.67
N ALA A 628 39.98 7.60 -32.51
CA ALA A 628 40.97 8.48 -31.89
C ALA A 628 42.17 7.72 -31.27
N GLY A 629 42.03 6.44 -30.90
CA GLY A 629 43.15 5.66 -30.36
C GLY A 629 42.75 4.31 -29.73
N GLN A 630 43.56 3.86 -28.76
CA GLN A 630 43.29 2.67 -27.96
C GLN A 630 43.70 2.87 -26.50
N LEU A 631 42.94 2.28 -25.57
CA LEU A 631 43.33 2.05 -24.18
C LEU A 631 44.53 1.08 -24.11
N PRO A 632 45.40 1.18 -23.08
CA PRO A 632 46.54 0.27 -22.90
C PRO A 632 46.14 -1.21 -22.85
N GLN A 633 44.97 -1.51 -22.30
CA GLN A 633 44.38 -2.85 -22.24
C GLN A 633 42.89 -2.82 -22.61
N ALA A 634 42.33 -3.98 -22.95
CA ALA A 634 40.88 -4.12 -23.09
C ALA A 634 40.21 -4.11 -21.72
N MET A 635 39.06 -3.46 -21.59
CA MET A 635 38.37 -3.30 -20.30
C MET A 635 36.89 -2.93 -20.48
N ALA A 636 36.05 -3.34 -19.52
CA ALA A 636 34.64 -3.00 -19.40
C ALA A 636 34.19 -3.11 -17.92
N TYR A 637 32.97 -2.68 -17.59
CA TYR A 637 32.40 -2.76 -16.24
C TYR A 637 33.12 -1.92 -15.17
N GLY A 638 33.86 -0.88 -15.57
CA GLY A 638 34.34 0.16 -14.67
C GLY A 638 33.47 1.42 -14.72
N VAL A 639 33.93 2.47 -14.06
CA VAL A 639 33.27 3.79 -14.03
C VAL A 639 33.90 4.72 -15.07
N SER A 640 33.10 5.55 -15.73
CA SER A 640 33.57 6.70 -16.52
C SER A 640 32.93 8.00 -16.08
N VAL A 641 33.74 9.03 -15.85
CA VAL A 641 33.28 10.41 -15.61
C VAL A 641 33.90 11.37 -16.63
N SER A 642 33.18 12.44 -17.00
CA SER A 642 33.74 13.52 -17.81
C SER A 642 34.45 14.55 -16.92
N THR A 643 35.57 15.08 -17.40
CA THR A 643 36.33 16.20 -16.81
C THR A 643 36.38 17.36 -17.81
N ALA A 644 36.87 18.53 -17.39
CA ALA A 644 36.97 19.70 -18.28
C ALA A 644 37.91 19.48 -19.50
N ASP A 645 38.81 18.50 -19.42
CA ASP A 645 39.84 18.18 -20.42
C ASP A 645 39.64 16.83 -21.15
N GLY A 646 38.66 16.01 -20.74
CA GLY A 646 38.52 14.64 -21.25
C GLY A 646 37.59 13.76 -20.42
N ILE A 647 37.90 12.47 -20.31
CA ILE A 647 37.21 11.54 -19.41
C ILE A 647 38.20 10.79 -18.52
N ILE A 648 37.76 10.34 -17.34
CA ILE A 648 38.50 9.41 -16.47
C ILE A 648 37.76 8.08 -16.42
N CYS A 649 38.51 6.99 -16.65
CA CYS A 649 38.07 5.61 -16.63
C CYS A 649 38.69 4.90 -15.41
N VAL A 650 37.87 4.28 -14.56
CA VAL A 650 38.30 3.64 -13.30
C VAL A 650 37.96 2.15 -13.31
N GLY A 651 38.94 1.29 -13.03
CA GLY A 651 38.77 -0.14 -12.76
C GLY A 651 37.96 -0.88 -13.84
N GLY A 652 37.12 -1.82 -13.42
CA GLY A 652 36.42 -2.75 -14.30
C GLY A 652 37.14 -4.09 -14.41
N MET A 653 36.92 -4.82 -15.50
CA MET A 653 37.51 -6.14 -15.74
C MET A 653 37.82 -6.36 -17.23
N ASN A 654 38.63 -7.38 -17.52
CA ASN A 654 38.96 -7.83 -18.87
C ASN A 654 38.76 -9.35 -19.03
N GLU A 655 39.41 -9.96 -20.03
CA GLU A 655 39.33 -11.41 -20.29
C GLU A 655 40.16 -12.26 -19.30
N GLN A 656 40.98 -11.63 -18.46
CA GLN A 656 41.92 -12.27 -17.54
C GLN A 656 41.53 -12.05 -16.06
N ALA A 657 41.17 -10.83 -15.67
CA ALA A 657 40.92 -10.45 -14.27
C ALA A 657 40.06 -9.17 -14.12
N ALA A 658 39.64 -8.90 -12.88
CA ALA A 658 39.25 -7.55 -12.45
C ALA A 658 40.49 -6.63 -12.36
N LEU A 659 40.26 -5.32 -12.43
CA LEU A 659 41.29 -4.30 -12.61
C LEU A 659 41.24 -3.24 -11.50
N SER A 660 42.42 -2.71 -11.15
CA SER A 660 42.58 -1.54 -10.29
C SER A 660 42.99 -0.27 -11.06
N THR A 661 43.26 -0.38 -12.37
CA THR A 661 43.86 0.69 -13.17
C THR A 661 42.93 1.88 -13.37
N THR A 662 43.49 3.10 -13.28
CA THR A 662 42.80 4.35 -13.59
C THR A 662 43.47 5.04 -14.78
N TYR A 663 42.68 5.48 -15.77
CA TYR A 663 43.17 6.18 -16.95
C TYR A 663 42.45 7.50 -17.16
N ARG A 664 43.18 8.58 -17.49
CA ARG A 664 42.61 9.81 -18.05
C ARG A 664 42.78 9.78 -19.57
N ILE A 665 41.70 9.99 -20.31
CA ILE A 665 41.70 10.08 -21.77
C ILE A 665 41.41 11.53 -22.15
N ARG A 666 42.40 12.21 -22.73
CA ARG A 666 42.26 13.55 -23.34
C ARG A 666 42.22 13.42 -24.85
N VAL A 667 41.61 14.37 -25.55
CA VAL A 667 41.59 14.42 -27.03
C VAL A 667 42.34 15.66 -27.50
N ALA A 668 43.36 15.46 -28.34
CA ALA A 668 44.15 16.52 -28.94
C ALA A 668 44.55 16.14 -30.38
N ASN A 669 44.38 17.06 -31.33
CA ASN A 669 44.67 16.83 -32.76
C ASN A 669 44.03 15.54 -33.31
N GLU A 670 42.74 15.34 -33.01
CA GLU A 670 41.93 14.14 -33.33
C GLU A 670 42.45 12.81 -32.79
N LYS A 671 43.37 12.82 -31.81
CA LYS A 671 43.92 11.62 -31.19
C LYS A 671 43.70 11.58 -29.68
N ALA A 672 43.45 10.38 -29.18
CA ALA A 672 43.32 10.09 -27.77
C ALA A 672 44.71 10.01 -27.11
N VAL A 673 44.97 10.86 -26.13
CA VAL A 673 46.13 10.81 -25.25
C VAL A 673 45.67 10.13 -23.96
N VAL A 674 46.18 8.92 -23.70
CA VAL A 674 45.83 8.14 -22.50
C VAL A 674 46.96 8.24 -21.48
N GLU A 675 46.62 8.79 -20.31
CA GLU A 675 47.49 8.99 -19.16
C GLU A 675 47.09 8.01 -18.04
N THR A 676 48.08 7.42 -17.35
CA THR A 676 47.81 6.53 -16.21
C THR A 676 47.77 7.35 -14.93
N LEU A 677 46.64 7.31 -14.24
CA LEU A 677 46.43 7.91 -12.92
C LEU A 677 46.70 6.88 -11.81
N PRO A 678 46.75 7.27 -10.52
CA PRO A 678 46.88 6.32 -9.42
C PRO A 678 45.86 5.18 -9.51
N SER A 679 46.32 3.95 -9.35
CA SER A 679 45.45 2.77 -9.35
C SER A 679 44.76 2.62 -7.99
N LEU A 680 43.57 2.03 -7.98
CA LEU A 680 42.84 1.66 -6.78
C LEU A 680 43.68 0.72 -5.88
N PRO A 681 43.46 0.74 -4.55
CA PRO A 681 44.19 -0.13 -3.61
C PRO A 681 43.76 -1.61 -3.70
N CYS A 682 42.70 -1.90 -4.45
CA CYS A 682 42.11 -3.21 -4.69
C CYS A 682 41.64 -3.30 -6.14
N THR A 683 41.34 -4.50 -6.63
CA THR A 683 40.61 -4.67 -7.89
C THR A 683 39.12 -4.38 -7.67
N LEU A 684 38.48 -3.67 -8.60
CA LEU A 684 37.10 -3.21 -8.45
C LEU A 684 36.37 -3.20 -9.79
N ASP A 685 35.35 -4.03 -9.94
CA ASP A 685 34.48 -4.10 -11.12
C ASP A 685 32.99 -3.99 -10.76
N ASN A 686 32.16 -3.61 -11.73
CA ASN A 686 30.71 -3.44 -11.56
C ASN A 686 30.33 -2.47 -10.42
N MET A 687 31.22 -1.53 -10.08
CA MET A 687 30.95 -0.42 -9.17
C MET A 687 30.34 0.77 -9.92
N THR A 688 29.82 1.73 -9.17
CA THR A 688 29.31 3.00 -9.70
C THR A 688 30.21 4.16 -9.26
N GLY A 689 30.03 5.35 -9.79
CA GLY A 689 30.82 6.52 -9.37
C GLY A 689 30.41 7.83 -10.03
N ALA A 690 30.91 8.93 -9.47
CA ALA A 690 30.60 10.29 -9.89
C ALA A 690 31.74 11.25 -9.51
N LEU A 691 31.83 12.37 -10.25
CA LEU A 691 32.79 13.44 -9.99
C LEU A 691 32.10 14.55 -9.18
N LEU A 692 32.63 14.86 -8.01
CA LEU A 692 32.22 15.99 -7.17
C LEU A 692 33.34 17.04 -7.24
N GLU A 693 33.12 18.12 -7.99
CA GLU A 693 34.16 19.11 -8.34
C GLU A 693 35.43 18.44 -8.90
N ASN A 694 36.53 18.45 -8.15
CA ASN A 694 37.80 17.83 -8.54
C ASN A 694 38.07 16.50 -7.81
N LYS A 695 37.06 15.91 -7.16
CA LYS A 695 37.15 14.65 -6.39
C LYS A 695 36.29 13.56 -7.00
N LEU A 696 36.91 12.47 -7.43
CA LEU A 696 36.26 11.34 -8.09
C LEU A 696 35.94 10.25 -7.07
N TYR A 697 34.65 9.97 -6.87
CA TYR A 697 34.15 8.97 -5.94
C TYR A 697 33.69 7.71 -6.67
N VAL A 698 34.01 6.53 -6.15
CA VAL A 698 33.49 5.23 -6.63
C VAL A 698 32.95 4.38 -5.49
N ALA A 699 31.82 3.70 -5.71
CA ALA A 699 31.04 3.01 -4.69
C ALA A 699 30.54 1.62 -5.14
N GLY A 700 30.66 0.64 -4.24
CA GLY A 700 30.12 -0.71 -4.40
C GLY A 700 30.93 -1.57 -5.37
N GLY A 701 30.25 -2.44 -6.10
CA GLY A 701 30.87 -3.40 -7.02
C GLY A 701 31.57 -4.56 -6.31
N ASN A 702 32.30 -5.35 -7.09
CA ASN A 702 33.07 -6.49 -6.64
C ASN A 702 34.48 -6.04 -6.24
N LYS A 703 34.73 -5.84 -4.93
CA LYS A 703 36.06 -5.63 -4.38
C LYS A 703 36.77 -6.98 -4.31
N ASP A 704 37.85 -7.13 -5.06
CA ASP A 704 38.65 -8.37 -5.13
C ASP A 704 37.80 -9.63 -5.37
N GLY A 705 36.87 -9.52 -6.32
CA GLY A 705 35.95 -10.60 -6.73
C GLY A 705 34.75 -10.80 -5.81
N LYS A 706 34.56 -9.99 -4.76
CA LYS A 706 33.44 -10.09 -3.81
C LYS A 706 32.57 -8.84 -3.80
N ALA A 707 31.27 -9.01 -3.94
CA ALA A 707 30.28 -7.93 -3.78
C ALA A 707 30.51 -7.15 -2.47
N SER A 708 30.63 -5.82 -2.56
CA SER A 708 31.10 -4.97 -1.46
C SER A 708 30.21 -3.76 -1.16
N ASN A 709 30.49 -3.13 0.00
CA ASN A 709 30.02 -1.80 0.38
C ASN A 709 31.10 -0.71 0.18
N ALA A 710 32.19 -1.04 -0.53
CA ALA A 710 33.41 -0.23 -0.54
C ALA A 710 33.17 1.16 -1.14
N PHE A 711 33.89 2.16 -0.64
CA PHE A 711 33.78 3.55 -1.08
C PHE A 711 35.16 4.19 -1.12
N TYR A 712 35.54 4.78 -2.25
CA TYR A 712 36.84 5.39 -2.45
C TYR A 712 36.72 6.77 -3.08
N CYS A 713 37.68 7.64 -2.77
CA CYS A 713 37.84 8.95 -3.39
C CYS A 713 39.26 9.15 -3.93
N LEU A 714 39.38 9.72 -5.13
CA LEU A 714 40.63 10.24 -5.70
C LEU A 714 40.50 11.75 -5.86
N ASP A 715 41.39 12.50 -5.21
CA ASP A 715 41.55 13.94 -5.45
C ASP A 715 42.40 14.15 -6.71
N LEU A 716 41.82 14.83 -7.71
CA LEU A 716 42.46 15.04 -9.02
C LEU A 716 43.48 16.18 -9.03
N GLU A 717 43.51 17.02 -8.00
CA GLU A 717 44.57 18.00 -7.75
C GLU A 717 45.72 17.39 -6.92
N GLN A 718 45.40 16.45 -6.03
CA GLN A 718 46.33 15.86 -5.06
C GLN A 718 46.68 14.40 -5.39
N LEU A 719 46.84 14.08 -6.67
CA LEU A 719 47.11 12.72 -7.22
C LEU A 719 48.27 11.97 -6.53
N SER A 720 49.24 12.68 -5.94
CA SER A 720 50.35 12.08 -5.17
C SER A 720 49.92 11.37 -3.88
N GLN A 721 48.71 11.63 -3.37
CA GLN A 721 48.11 10.90 -2.24
C GLN A 721 47.44 9.59 -2.66
N GLY A 722 47.16 9.41 -3.96
CA GLY A 722 46.42 8.25 -4.47
C GLY A 722 44.95 8.22 -4.03
N TRP A 723 44.38 7.01 -4.00
CA TRP A 723 43.00 6.78 -3.58
C TRP A 723 42.90 6.65 -2.05
N GLN A 724 41.91 7.34 -1.47
CA GLN A 724 41.56 7.24 -0.05
C GLN A 724 40.33 6.32 0.10
N GLU A 725 40.39 5.38 1.05
CA GLU A 725 39.23 4.58 1.47
C GLU A 725 38.37 5.41 2.43
N LEU A 726 37.06 5.48 2.16
CA LEU A 726 36.08 6.26 2.90
C LEU A 726 35.11 5.35 3.66
N PRO A 727 34.29 5.88 4.60
CA PRO A 727 33.27 5.08 5.27
C PRO A 727 32.36 4.36 4.27
N ALA A 728 32.30 3.04 4.37
CA ALA A 728 31.44 2.20 3.54
C ALA A 728 29.96 2.59 3.71
N PHE A 729 29.16 2.50 2.64
CA PHE A 729 27.72 2.74 2.76
C PHE A 729 27.05 1.61 3.56
N PRO A 730 26.03 1.91 4.38
CA PRO A 730 25.39 0.91 5.24
C PRO A 730 24.53 -0.10 4.44
N GLY A 731 24.00 -1.11 5.13
CA GLY A 731 23.15 -2.14 4.52
C GLY A 731 23.92 -3.20 3.74
N VAL A 732 23.24 -3.90 2.82
CA VAL A 732 23.85 -4.99 2.05
C VAL A 732 24.85 -4.48 0.98
N PRO A 733 25.88 -5.26 0.64
CA PRO A 733 26.72 -5.03 -0.53
C PRO A 733 25.93 -4.81 -1.82
N ARG A 734 26.41 -3.93 -2.70
CA ARG A 734 25.72 -3.54 -3.96
C ARG A 734 26.66 -3.63 -5.17
N VAL A 735 26.33 -4.53 -6.09
CA VAL A 735 26.94 -4.69 -7.42
C VAL A 735 26.01 -4.08 -8.47
N GLN A 736 26.57 -3.35 -9.44
CA GLN A 736 25.84 -2.50 -10.39
C GLN A 736 24.78 -1.56 -9.75
N PRO A 737 25.08 -0.81 -8.67
CA PRO A 737 24.25 0.31 -8.25
C PRO A 737 24.37 1.49 -9.23
N VAL A 738 23.55 2.52 -9.05
CA VAL A 738 23.65 3.80 -9.77
C VAL A 738 24.01 4.94 -8.83
N SER A 739 24.76 5.93 -9.31
CA SER A 739 25.10 7.14 -8.56
C SER A 739 25.07 8.41 -9.39
N ALA A 740 24.91 9.55 -8.70
CA ALA A 740 25.11 10.88 -9.27
C ALA A 740 25.71 11.84 -8.21
N ALA A 741 26.34 12.92 -8.68
CA ALA A 741 26.80 14.04 -7.86
C ALA A 741 25.83 15.21 -8.03
N GLN A 742 25.17 15.66 -6.97
CA GLN A 742 24.17 16.74 -7.04
C GLN A 742 24.16 17.54 -5.73
N LEU A 743 23.66 18.77 -5.76
CA LEU A 743 23.46 19.58 -4.57
C LEU A 743 22.31 19.03 -3.72
N ASP A 744 22.49 19.00 -2.40
CA ASP A 744 21.43 18.74 -1.44
C ASP A 744 20.49 19.93 -1.24
N ALA A 745 19.54 19.80 -0.31
CA ALA A 745 18.55 20.85 -0.03
C ALA A 745 19.17 22.14 0.56
N ASP A 746 20.35 22.03 1.19
CA ASP A 746 21.10 23.15 1.78
C ASP A 746 22.17 23.70 0.80
N GLY A 747 22.30 23.12 -0.39
CA GLY A 747 23.21 23.54 -1.45
C GLY A 747 24.62 22.94 -1.37
N GLN A 748 24.82 21.86 -0.60
CA GLN A 748 26.12 21.17 -0.49
C GLN A 748 26.21 20.04 -1.53
N LEU A 749 27.35 19.91 -2.21
CA LEU A 749 27.53 18.88 -3.24
C LEU A 749 27.73 17.49 -2.59
N CYS A 750 26.78 16.59 -2.84
CA CYS A 750 26.70 15.27 -2.23
C CYS A 750 26.73 14.14 -3.27
N PHE A 751 27.14 12.94 -2.82
CA PHE A 751 27.18 11.72 -3.64
C PHE A 751 25.96 10.86 -3.33
N TYR A 752 25.11 10.61 -4.34
CA TYR A 752 23.88 9.83 -4.22
C TYR A 752 24.09 8.42 -4.75
N LEU A 753 23.49 7.41 -4.12
CA LEU A 753 23.64 5.99 -4.44
C LEU A 753 22.28 5.27 -4.33
N TRP A 754 21.86 4.52 -5.34
CA TRP A 754 20.63 3.70 -5.30
C TRP A 754 20.78 2.31 -5.91
N SER A 755 19.86 1.42 -5.53
CA SER A 755 19.71 0.07 -6.09
C SER A 755 21.01 -0.76 -6.01
N GLY A 756 21.25 -1.65 -6.96
CA GLY A 756 22.33 -2.62 -6.95
C GLY A 756 21.90 -3.96 -6.34
N PHE A 757 22.58 -5.03 -6.72
CA PHE A 757 22.27 -6.40 -6.29
C PHE A 757 23.47 -7.09 -5.66
N ALA A 758 23.27 -8.27 -5.06
CA ALA A 758 24.36 -9.16 -4.72
C ALA A 758 23.92 -10.62 -4.84
N ALA A 759 24.84 -11.45 -5.36
CA ALA A 759 24.68 -12.90 -5.45
C ALA A 759 24.60 -13.56 -4.05
N PRO A 760 23.98 -14.74 -3.92
CA PRO A 760 23.95 -15.44 -2.65
C PRO A 760 25.36 -15.93 -2.24
N THR A 761 25.58 -16.04 -0.93
CA THR A 761 26.76 -16.67 -0.30
C THR A 761 26.29 -17.65 0.76
N GLU A 762 27.20 -18.43 1.35
CA GLU A 762 26.88 -19.36 2.45
C GLU A 762 26.31 -18.64 3.70
N GLU A 763 26.58 -17.33 3.84
CA GLU A 763 26.19 -16.50 4.99
C GLU A 763 24.98 -15.58 4.71
N ARG A 764 24.58 -15.41 3.43
CA ARG A 764 23.55 -14.44 3.03
C ARG A 764 22.87 -14.82 1.72
N ASP A 765 21.53 -14.78 1.73
CA ASP A 765 20.70 -14.86 0.53
C ASP A 765 21.05 -13.82 -0.55
N ALA A 766 20.54 -14.05 -1.76
CA ALA A 766 20.61 -13.11 -2.85
C ALA A 766 19.72 -11.89 -2.58
N SER A 767 20.28 -10.69 -2.78
CA SER A 767 19.61 -9.41 -2.53
C SER A 767 19.56 -8.54 -3.77
N LEU A 768 18.48 -7.79 -3.95
CA LEU A 768 18.39 -6.69 -4.91
C LEU A 768 17.78 -5.49 -4.20
N SER A 769 18.54 -4.42 -4.12
CA SER A 769 18.11 -3.16 -3.51
C SER A 769 17.26 -2.33 -4.46
N VAL A 770 16.37 -1.56 -3.85
CA VAL A 770 15.59 -0.48 -4.47
C VAL A 770 15.64 0.80 -3.63
N ASP A 771 16.25 0.73 -2.45
CA ASP A 771 16.60 1.84 -1.56
C ASP A 771 17.93 2.49 -1.95
N GLY A 772 18.32 3.55 -1.24
CA GLY A 772 19.58 4.25 -1.49
C GLY A 772 20.11 5.04 -0.28
N TYR A 773 21.27 5.65 -0.47
CA TYR A 773 21.94 6.52 0.51
C TYR A 773 22.55 7.74 -0.18
N VAL A 774 22.63 8.86 0.55
CA VAL A 774 23.43 10.03 0.16
C VAL A 774 24.58 10.22 1.15
N TYR A 775 25.78 10.42 0.61
CA TYR A 775 26.98 10.78 1.36
C TYR A 775 27.24 12.29 1.25
N SER A 776 27.35 12.96 2.40
CA SER A 776 27.84 14.34 2.47
C SER A 776 29.35 14.34 2.74
N PRO A 777 30.19 14.87 1.83
CA PRO A 777 31.62 15.04 2.09
C PRO A 777 31.93 15.98 3.25
N ALA A 778 31.08 16.98 3.50
CA ALA A 778 31.24 17.93 4.60
C ALA A 778 30.96 17.30 5.97
N ALA A 779 29.98 16.40 6.05
CA ALA A 779 29.64 15.68 7.28
C ALA A 779 30.35 14.32 7.43
N ASN A 780 31.06 13.83 6.39
CA ASN A 780 31.69 12.50 6.32
C ASN A 780 30.74 11.35 6.75
N THR A 781 29.47 11.43 6.35
CA THR A 781 28.41 10.49 6.78
C THR A 781 27.45 10.15 5.66
N TRP A 782 26.91 8.92 5.71
CA TRP A 782 25.84 8.43 4.86
C TRP A 782 24.47 8.61 5.55
N THR A 783 23.44 9.01 4.80
CA THR A 783 22.05 9.08 5.28
C THR A 783 21.09 8.38 4.30
N PRO A 784 19.99 7.78 4.76
CA PRO A 784 19.07 7.01 3.91
C PRO A 784 18.22 7.89 2.98
N LEU A 785 18.06 7.41 1.75
CA LEU A 785 17.19 7.97 0.71
C LEU A 785 15.93 7.10 0.54
N PRO A 786 14.83 7.66 0.04
CA PRO A 786 13.63 6.89 -0.27
C PRO A 786 13.90 5.85 -1.38
N GLU A 787 13.12 4.78 -1.33
CA GLU A 787 13.10 3.74 -2.37
C GLU A 787 12.67 4.31 -3.73
N VAL A 788 13.20 3.73 -4.81
CA VAL A 788 12.79 4.07 -6.19
C VAL A 788 11.38 3.55 -6.43
N MET A 789 10.45 4.48 -6.59
CA MET A 789 9.03 4.21 -6.85
C MET A 789 8.62 4.69 -8.24
N ASP A 790 7.61 4.05 -8.82
CA ASP A 790 6.98 4.51 -10.07
C ASP A 790 5.68 5.32 -9.86
N GLU A 791 5.07 5.72 -10.97
CA GLU A 791 3.85 6.54 -11.02
C GLU A 791 2.58 5.90 -10.41
N VAL A 792 2.63 4.61 -10.04
CA VAL A 792 1.56 3.93 -9.29
C VAL A 792 1.96 3.55 -7.86
N GLY A 793 3.21 3.82 -7.46
CA GLY A 793 3.76 3.52 -6.14
C GLY A 793 4.41 2.13 -6.02
N GLU A 794 4.72 1.48 -7.15
CA GLU A 794 5.41 0.19 -7.16
C GLU A 794 6.94 0.35 -7.14
N LYS A 795 7.62 -0.59 -6.46
CA LYS A 795 9.07 -0.57 -6.29
C LYS A 795 9.79 -0.94 -7.59
N VAL A 796 10.65 -0.05 -8.08
CA VAL A 796 11.48 -0.21 -9.29
C VAL A 796 12.94 -0.48 -8.89
N SER A 797 13.69 -1.22 -9.71
CA SER A 797 15.15 -1.30 -9.56
C SER A 797 15.85 -0.51 -10.65
N LEU A 798 16.91 0.20 -10.25
CA LEU A 798 17.90 0.80 -11.15
C LEU A 798 19.18 -0.06 -11.24
N SER A 799 19.15 -1.30 -10.75
CA SER A 799 20.32 -2.20 -10.79
C SER A 799 20.75 -2.47 -12.23
N GLY A 800 22.00 -2.15 -12.55
CA GLY A 800 22.52 -2.17 -13.92
C GLY A 800 22.07 -1.00 -14.81
N GLY A 801 21.26 -0.07 -14.30
CA GLY A 801 20.84 1.14 -15.02
C GLY A 801 21.93 2.22 -15.01
N VAL A 802 21.50 3.46 -15.26
CA VAL A 802 22.36 4.65 -15.28
C VAL A 802 21.67 5.83 -14.60
N ALA A 803 22.47 6.74 -14.03
CA ALA A 803 22.00 8.00 -13.44
C ALA A 803 22.93 9.16 -13.82
N THR A 804 22.40 10.38 -13.84
CA THR A 804 23.17 11.62 -13.99
C THR A 804 22.45 12.78 -13.29
N ALA A 805 23.20 13.81 -12.90
CA ALA A 805 22.61 15.05 -12.40
C ALA A 805 22.05 15.90 -13.56
N TRP A 806 20.98 16.65 -13.26
CA TRP A 806 20.36 17.60 -14.17
C TRP A 806 19.90 18.84 -13.40
N ASP A 807 20.14 20.04 -13.95
CA ASP A 807 19.91 21.32 -13.25
C ASP A 807 20.51 21.32 -11.81
N LYS A 808 20.04 22.19 -10.92
CA LYS A 808 20.57 22.37 -9.56
C LYS A 808 20.09 21.37 -8.51
N ASN A 809 19.07 20.54 -8.78
CA ASN A 809 18.44 19.74 -7.74
C ASN A 809 17.81 18.41 -8.20
N LEU A 810 18.06 17.99 -9.44
CA LEU A 810 17.43 16.81 -10.03
C LEU A 810 18.47 15.75 -10.38
N ILE A 811 18.10 14.48 -10.25
CA ILE A 811 18.89 13.34 -10.72
C ILE A 811 18.02 12.52 -11.65
N ILE A 812 18.47 12.34 -12.89
CA ILE A 812 17.76 11.61 -13.93
C ILE A 812 18.33 10.20 -14.02
N CYS A 813 17.44 9.20 -13.90
CA CYS A 813 17.76 7.78 -13.90
C CYS A 813 17.03 7.07 -15.05
N MET A 814 17.71 6.12 -15.70
CA MET A 814 17.18 5.35 -16.83
C MET A 814 17.68 3.90 -16.80
N GLY A 815 16.91 2.98 -17.38
CA GLY A 815 17.31 1.59 -17.52
C GLY A 815 17.36 0.83 -16.20
N GLY A 816 18.05 -0.32 -16.24
CA GLY A 816 18.11 -1.31 -15.16
C GLY A 816 17.20 -2.51 -15.38
N VAL A 817 17.39 -3.55 -14.57
CA VAL A 817 16.67 -4.83 -14.66
C VAL A 817 15.29 -4.80 -13.98
N ASP A 818 14.35 -5.64 -14.41
CA ASP A 818 13.09 -5.87 -13.69
C ASP A 818 13.37 -6.47 -12.30
N LYS A 819 12.83 -5.81 -11.26
CA LYS A 819 13.02 -6.15 -9.84
C LYS A 819 12.73 -7.63 -9.55
N ASP A 820 11.57 -8.11 -9.97
CA ASP A 820 10.99 -9.39 -9.54
C ASP A 820 11.48 -10.56 -10.40
N ILE A 821 11.76 -10.30 -11.68
CA ILE A 821 12.39 -11.27 -12.58
C ILE A 821 13.86 -11.48 -12.19
N PHE A 822 14.62 -10.40 -11.97
CA PHE A 822 16.05 -10.52 -11.70
C PHE A 822 16.33 -11.05 -10.29
N LEU A 823 15.60 -10.62 -9.26
CA LEU A 823 15.75 -11.18 -7.91
C LEU A 823 15.45 -12.68 -7.89
N ARG A 824 14.40 -13.12 -8.59
CA ARG A 824 14.09 -14.55 -8.74
C ARG A 824 15.20 -15.30 -9.47
N ALA A 825 15.79 -14.72 -10.51
CA ALA A 825 16.90 -15.32 -11.23
C ALA A 825 18.18 -15.43 -10.38
N LEU A 826 18.46 -14.45 -9.50
CA LEU A 826 19.57 -14.51 -8.55
C LEU A 826 19.37 -15.58 -7.46
N GLN A 827 18.13 -15.74 -6.97
CA GLN A 827 17.78 -16.72 -5.93
C GLN A 827 17.70 -18.15 -6.48
N LYS A 828 17.15 -18.33 -7.68
CA LYS A 828 16.96 -19.62 -8.33
C LYS A 828 16.95 -19.48 -9.86
N PRO A 829 18.12 -19.58 -10.52
CA PRO A 829 18.21 -19.54 -11.97
C PRO A 829 17.34 -20.62 -12.63
N ALA A 830 16.46 -20.23 -13.55
CA ALA A 830 15.75 -21.15 -14.42
C ALA A 830 16.64 -21.58 -15.59
N ALA A 831 16.53 -22.83 -16.05
CA ALA A 831 17.41 -23.38 -17.09
C ALA A 831 17.24 -22.67 -18.45
N ASP A 832 16.05 -22.12 -18.70
CA ASP A 832 15.67 -21.34 -19.87
C ASP A 832 15.93 -19.83 -19.72
N TYR A 833 16.37 -19.34 -18.55
CA TYR A 833 16.49 -17.91 -18.23
C TYR A 833 17.28 -17.09 -19.26
N LEU A 834 18.35 -17.64 -19.86
CA LEU A 834 19.16 -16.93 -20.87
C LEU A 834 18.57 -17.01 -22.30
N THR A 835 17.50 -17.78 -22.51
CA THR A 835 16.95 -18.10 -23.83
C THR A 835 15.72 -17.27 -24.21
N HIS A 836 14.95 -16.78 -23.23
CA HIS A 836 13.75 -15.96 -23.43
C HIS A 836 13.99 -14.73 -24.34
N PRO A 837 12.95 -14.20 -25.02
CA PRO A 837 13.07 -13.00 -25.85
C PRO A 837 13.27 -11.72 -25.01
N VAL A 838 13.64 -10.61 -25.63
CA VAL A 838 14.02 -9.34 -24.93
C VAL A 838 12.89 -8.84 -24.02
N GLU A 839 11.65 -8.88 -24.53
CA GLU A 839 10.45 -8.36 -23.90
C GLU A 839 10.13 -9.08 -22.59
N TRP A 840 10.58 -10.34 -22.44
CA TRP A 840 10.37 -11.14 -21.24
C TRP A 840 11.14 -10.61 -20.02
N TYR A 841 12.34 -10.04 -20.21
CA TYR A 841 13.16 -9.53 -19.09
C TYR A 841 12.67 -8.20 -18.54
N ARG A 842 11.77 -7.50 -19.27
CA ARG A 842 11.08 -6.27 -18.85
C ARG A 842 12.02 -5.18 -18.29
N PHE A 843 13.21 -5.03 -18.87
CA PHE A 843 14.16 -4.00 -18.50
C PHE A 843 13.50 -2.60 -18.48
N ASN A 844 13.94 -1.76 -17.56
CA ASN A 844 13.19 -0.59 -17.12
C ASN A 844 13.20 0.53 -18.19
N LYS A 845 12.11 0.62 -18.94
CA LYS A 845 11.85 1.66 -19.95
C LYS A 845 11.54 3.06 -19.38
N ARG A 846 11.49 3.25 -18.05
CA ARG A 846 11.13 4.54 -17.46
C ARG A 846 12.32 5.50 -17.48
N VAL A 847 12.03 6.76 -17.80
CA VAL A 847 12.87 7.89 -17.40
C VAL A 847 12.32 8.39 -16.08
N LEU A 848 13.11 8.21 -15.02
CA LEU A 848 12.78 8.58 -13.65
C LEU A 848 13.58 9.83 -13.26
N VAL A 849 12.96 10.73 -12.51
CA VAL A 849 13.61 11.89 -11.90
C VAL A 849 13.45 11.76 -10.39
N TYR A 850 14.54 11.99 -9.66
CA TYR A 850 14.52 12.25 -8.23
C TYR A 850 14.72 13.76 -7.99
N ASP A 851 13.74 14.43 -7.38
CA ASP A 851 13.94 15.80 -6.89
C ASP A 851 14.55 15.74 -5.49
N VAL A 852 15.78 16.24 -5.35
CA VAL A 852 16.54 16.20 -4.11
C VAL A 852 15.93 17.04 -3.00
N ARG A 853 15.21 18.13 -3.33
CA ARG A 853 14.56 19.04 -2.37
C ARG A 853 13.25 18.49 -1.84
N LEU A 854 12.43 17.87 -2.71
CA LEU A 854 11.22 17.17 -2.24
C LEU A 854 11.51 15.81 -1.63
N ARG A 855 12.61 15.16 -2.05
CA ARG A 855 12.92 13.76 -1.79
C ARG A 855 11.84 12.82 -2.36
N GLU A 856 11.37 13.13 -3.56
CA GLU A 856 10.33 12.40 -4.27
C GLU A 856 10.82 11.87 -5.62
N TRP A 857 10.24 10.76 -6.06
CA TRP A 857 10.48 10.15 -7.37
C TRP A 857 9.31 10.44 -8.33
N GLN A 858 9.63 10.72 -9.59
CA GLN A 858 8.66 10.94 -10.66
C GLN A 858 9.08 10.22 -11.94
N THR A 859 8.18 9.43 -12.52
CA THR A 859 8.30 9.00 -13.92
C THR A 859 7.93 10.16 -14.84
N ILE A 860 8.87 10.66 -15.64
CA ILE A 860 8.59 11.72 -16.63
C ILE A 860 8.29 11.16 -18.02
N ALA A 861 8.75 9.94 -18.33
CA ALA A 861 8.43 9.26 -19.58
C ALA A 861 8.62 7.73 -19.50
N CYS A 862 8.07 7.03 -20.50
CA CYS A 862 8.40 5.64 -20.82
C CYS A 862 8.96 5.57 -22.24
N ILE A 863 10.28 5.41 -22.37
CA ILE A 863 10.99 5.28 -23.66
C ILE A 863 11.49 3.83 -23.78
N PRO A 864 10.94 3.00 -24.68
CA PRO A 864 11.41 1.62 -24.88
C PRO A 864 12.92 1.54 -25.13
N ASP A 865 13.47 2.52 -25.85
CA ASP A 865 14.87 2.53 -26.26
C ASP A 865 15.85 2.68 -25.08
N VAL A 866 15.43 3.11 -23.88
CA VAL A 866 16.28 3.16 -22.68
C VAL A 866 16.16 1.92 -21.78
N ALA A 867 15.38 0.91 -22.17
CA ALA A 867 15.21 -0.36 -21.46
C ALA A 867 16.46 -1.25 -21.54
N ARG A 868 17.56 -0.81 -20.91
CA ARG A 868 18.89 -1.41 -21.03
C ARG A 868 19.56 -1.58 -19.67
N ALA A 869 20.45 -2.56 -19.58
CA ALA A 869 21.44 -2.63 -18.50
C ALA A 869 22.86 -2.41 -19.03
N GLY A 870 23.76 -1.86 -18.21
CA GLY A 870 25.15 -1.57 -18.57
C GLY A 870 25.29 -0.69 -19.82
N ALA A 871 24.36 0.25 -20.02
CA ALA A 871 24.54 1.37 -20.95
C ALA A 871 25.48 2.42 -20.32
N ALA A 872 25.90 3.42 -21.08
CA ALA A 872 26.51 4.63 -20.54
C ALA A 872 25.59 5.84 -20.77
N LEU A 873 25.65 6.85 -19.90
CA LEU A 873 24.82 8.05 -19.98
C LEU A 873 25.72 9.29 -20.04
N VAL A 874 25.57 10.11 -21.07
CA VAL A 874 26.41 11.29 -21.30
C VAL A 874 25.55 12.52 -21.53
N VAL A 875 25.80 13.59 -20.77
CA VAL A 875 25.07 14.86 -20.86
C VAL A 875 25.88 15.88 -21.66
N CYS A 876 25.22 16.60 -22.58
CA CYS A 876 25.83 17.65 -23.39
C CYS A 876 24.80 18.74 -23.72
N GLY A 877 24.78 19.81 -22.94
CA GLY A 877 23.69 20.80 -22.99
C GLY A 877 22.36 20.14 -22.62
N GLU A 878 21.28 20.53 -23.30
CA GLU A 878 19.91 19.97 -23.14
C GLU A 878 19.78 18.49 -23.57
N ASN A 879 20.84 17.85 -24.07
CA ASN A 879 20.80 16.50 -24.61
C ASN A 879 21.46 15.48 -23.68
N ILE A 880 20.75 14.37 -23.43
CA ILE A 880 21.26 13.20 -22.72
C ILE A 880 21.33 12.02 -23.69
N PHE A 881 22.54 11.47 -23.88
CA PHE A 881 22.80 10.33 -24.75
C PHE A 881 22.86 9.04 -23.93
N CYS A 882 21.87 8.15 -24.13
CA CYS A 882 21.92 6.77 -23.66
C CYS A 882 22.65 5.91 -24.69
N ILE A 883 23.85 5.44 -24.34
CA ILE A 883 24.81 4.81 -25.24
C ILE A 883 24.87 3.30 -25.02
N ASN A 884 24.60 2.53 -26.08
CA ASN A 884 24.75 1.07 -26.17
C ASN A 884 24.12 0.32 -24.98
N GLY A 885 24.79 -0.70 -24.43
CA GLY A 885 24.30 -1.52 -23.32
C GLY A 885 23.80 -2.91 -23.75
N GLU A 886 23.05 -3.55 -22.86
CA GLU A 886 22.40 -4.84 -23.08
C GLU A 886 20.87 -4.76 -23.00
N LEU A 887 20.20 -5.38 -23.98
CA LEU A 887 18.74 -5.51 -24.06
C LEU A 887 18.21 -6.73 -23.28
N LYS A 888 19.09 -7.72 -23.11
CA LYS A 888 18.91 -8.93 -22.28
C LYS A 888 20.29 -9.54 -21.99
N PRO A 889 20.42 -10.46 -21.03
CA PRO A 889 21.67 -11.15 -20.76
C PRO A 889 22.35 -11.70 -22.03
N GLY A 890 23.56 -11.20 -22.28
CA GLY A 890 24.42 -11.58 -23.42
C GLY A 890 24.12 -10.94 -24.78
N VAL A 891 22.99 -10.24 -24.96
CA VAL A 891 22.70 -9.48 -26.20
C VAL A 891 23.11 -8.03 -26.02
N ARG A 892 23.62 -7.38 -27.07
CA ARG A 892 24.08 -5.98 -27.04
C ARG A 892 23.39 -5.17 -28.12
N THR A 893 23.34 -3.86 -27.95
CA THR A 893 22.87 -2.92 -28.97
C THR A 893 23.96 -1.90 -29.32
N PRO A 894 24.17 -1.56 -30.62
CA PRO A 894 24.99 -0.44 -31.07
C PRO A 894 24.23 0.90 -31.07
N GLU A 895 22.96 0.90 -30.66
CA GLU A 895 22.10 2.08 -30.72
C GLU A 895 22.50 3.12 -29.68
N ILE A 896 22.38 4.39 -30.06
CA ILE A 896 22.53 5.53 -29.17
C ILE A 896 21.25 6.35 -29.25
N THR A 897 20.61 6.60 -28.11
CA THR A 897 19.35 7.34 -28.03
C THR A 897 19.62 8.69 -27.39
N CYS A 898 19.36 9.78 -28.12
CA CYS A 898 19.45 11.14 -27.62
C CYS A 898 18.08 11.59 -27.11
N ILE A 899 18.05 12.11 -25.88
CA ILE A 899 16.86 12.61 -25.20
C ILE A 899 17.11 14.09 -24.91
N THR A 900 16.35 14.96 -25.57
CA THR A 900 16.40 16.42 -25.37
C THR A 900 15.40 16.81 -24.28
N ILE A 901 15.86 17.57 -23.29
CA ILE A 901 15.13 17.85 -22.04
C ILE A 901 14.97 19.36 -21.81
N LYS A 902 13.76 19.77 -21.46
CA LYS A 902 13.41 21.16 -21.07
C LYS A 902 12.88 21.22 -19.63
N LYS A 903 12.66 22.45 -19.16
CA LYS A 903 12.35 22.84 -17.77
C LYS A 903 11.11 23.72 -17.72
#